data_AF-A0A956HSF2-F1
#
_entry.id   AF-A0A956HSF2-F1
#
_cell.length_a   1.000
_cell.length_b   1.000
_cell.length_c   1.000
_cell.angle_alpha   90.00
_cell.angle_beta   90.00
_cell.angle_gamma   90.00
#
_symmetry.space_group_name_H-M   'P 1'
#
loop_
_entity.id
_entity.type
_entity.pdbx_description
1 polymer ?
#
loop_
_entity_poly.entity_id
_entity_poly.type
_entity_poly.pdbx_seq_one_letter_code
_entity_poly.pdbx_strand_id
1 'polypeptide(L)'
;MATPSSSGGSPTLSAMTAVTPRAMLWIGVLDLSITVVVLLLWLTVLEVDALAALLLTAVRVGLWVWPLLRMLGPVRAWEQSSGRRGDDHLLIADAAFHQLPRRFLLRYAGGWLAIQLVAVLFLARVDMGATQLVAALLGAIAIVLSLPALLLPLLNHATFPIHATLSTRLLQRDLDPPRPRTPLAQVLLLVFLSLCSGAIVGLGSMAAWVRADSREQQSMAEQRHRAEREALRVSAGLGLDDDTQLLDPTQLPQQPVDARREQAPTAADQPRTILDREHDRILAIAPVGDGRWVLVSADYDQQLWQTLLGLFLTTLLGLTPGVLAGLAVSTVITGPLRRIDDATRQLIETGRLRGQARVMTISNDEVGDLAHNFNRMLDVFEELAFAAHHVAEGDLAVTLDRSGDLQDAFRAMIGRLAETVEQIRSTALEVAAASAQIQASIQEQEQASEQQAQSLREVGDAVANLAQSAEAITAAAAGVLVDAEQTRSNTDVTVARITELGTQAAGIGILLGLIAEIAERSDLLALNGSLEAVRAGEAGRGFALVAAEMRRLAERVTGTVADVETQVRAIQSASASSEAATVESRNLAQNTAQAARKISRETEQQGMSTDQLAITVHQVVEIAAATSMAISQTRATTEGLRAHAEYLEQLTKDFRLPTD
;
A
#
# COMPACT_ATOMS: atom_id res chain seq x y z
N MET A 1 39.32 26.20 16.11
CA MET A 1 38.24 26.34 17.12
C MET A 1 37.35 25.11 16.98
N ALA A 2 37.13 24.22 17.94
CA ALA A 2 37.62 24.08 19.29
C ALA A 2 37.65 22.56 19.58
N THR A 3 38.64 22.13 20.34
CA THR A 3 38.68 20.83 21.02
C THR A 3 37.57 20.75 22.07
N PRO A 4 37.10 19.54 22.40
CA PRO A 4 36.79 19.21 23.78
C PRO A 4 37.87 18.27 24.30
N SER A 5 38.71 18.84 25.16
CA SER A 5 39.59 18.10 26.05
C SER A 5 38.83 17.67 27.30
N SER A 6 39.18 16.46 27.76
CA SER A 6 39.30 16.03 29.16
C SER A 6 38.19 15.18 29.80
N SER A 7 38.67 14.02 30.23
CA SER A 7 38.43 13.37 31.52
C SER A 7 37.15 12.55 31.71
N GLY A 8 37.29 11.25 31.46
CA GLY A 8 36.53 10.18 32.09
C GLY A 8 37.37 8.91 31.99
N GLY A 9 38.07 8.55 33.07
CA GLY A 9 39.16 7.59 33.06
C GLY A 9 38.82 6.24 32.42
N SER A 10 39.74 5.75 31.58
CA SER A 10 39.79 4.34 31.22
C SER A 10 39.94 3.53 32.52
N PRO A 11 39.09 2.53 32.78
CA PRO A 11 39.36 1.60 33.88
C PRO A 11 40.69 0.92 33.57
N THR A 12 41.66 1.18 34.43
CA THR A 12 43.02 0.66 34.36
C THR A 12 42.99 -0.87 34.23
N LEU A 13 43.75 -1.41 33.26
CA LEU A 13 43.96 -2.84 33.00
C LEU A 13 44.30 -3.68 34.26
N SER A 14 44.70 -3.05 35.37
CA SER A 14 44.99 -3.71 36.65
C SER A 14 43.74 -4.18 37.40
N ALA A 15 42.55 -3.63 37.12
CA ALA A 15 41.32 -4.03 37.81
C ALA A 15 40.66 -5.29 37.19
N MET A 16 40.98 -5.61 35.92
CA MET A 16 40.33 -6.70 35.17
C MET A 16 41.05 -8.05 35.28
N THR A 17 42.34 -8.07 35.63
CA THR A 17 43.07 -9.32 35.93
C THR A 17 42.70 -9.94 37.28
N ALA A 18 41.89 -9.25 38.09
CA ALA A 18 41.42 -9.73 39.39
C ALA A 18 40.12 -10.57 39.33
N VAL A 19 39.48 -10.70 38.17
CA VAL A 19 38.16 -11.35 38.04
C VAL A 19 38.27 -12.88 38.04
N THR A 20 39.32 -13.45 37.45
CA THR A 20 39.57 -14.90 37.47
C THR A 20 39.85 -15.46 38.87
N PRO A 21 40.69 -14.84 39.73
CA PRO A 21 40.87 -15.33 41.09
C PRO A 21 39.63 -15.13 41.96
N ARG A 22 38.82 -14.07 41.77
CA ARG A 22 37.59 -13.84 42.56
C ARG A 22 36.48 -14.85 42.26
N ALA A 23 36.23 -15.18 40.99
CA ALA A 23 35.28 -16.22 40.62
C ALA A 23 35.72 -17.60 41.15
N MET A 24 37.02 -17.90 41.06
CA MET A 24 37.61 -19.10 41.66
C MET A 24 37.55 -19.09 43.20
N LEU A 25 37.69 -17.92 43.83
CA LEU A 25 37.56 -17.76 45.28
C LEU A 25 36.13 -18.07 45.71
N TRP A 26 35.11 -17.58 44.98
CA TRP A 26 33.71 -17.87 45.28
C TRP A 26 33.33 -19.34 45.06
N ILE A 27 33.78 -19.95 43.95
CA ILE A 27 33.61 -21.38 43.70
C ILE A 27 34.34 -22.19 44.80
N GLY A 28 35.54 -21.76 45.20
CA GLY A 28 36.32 -22.39 46.27
C GLY A 28 35.71 -22.23 47.66
N VAL A 29 35.14 -21.07 47.98
CA VAL A 29 34.43 -20.82 49.26
C VAL A 29 33.15 -21.64 49.33
N LEU A 30 32.40 -21.74 48.22
CA LEU A 30 31.18 -22.54 48.17
C LEU A 30 31.50 -24.04 48.23
N ASP A 31 32.53 -24.51 47.52
CA ASP A 31 32.97 -25.90 47.62
C ASP A 31 33.55 -26.20 49.00
N LEU A 32 34.27 -25.27 49.64
CA LEU A 32 34.70 -25.41 51.03
C LEU A 32 33.49 -25.55 51.96
N SER A 33 32.43 -24.77 51.74
CA SER A 33 31.19 -24.82 52.52
C SER A 33 30.46 -26.15 52.34
N ILE A 34 30.30 -26.62 51.10
CA ILE A 34 29.70 -27.93 50.79
C ILE A 34 30.61 -29.06 51.29
N THR A 35 31.92 -28.90 51.23
CA THR A 35 32.91 -29.86 51.74
C THR A 35 32.82 -29.94 53.25
N VAL A 36 32.67 -28.83 53.96
CA VAL A 36 32.44 -28.80 55.41
C VAL A 36 31.11 -29.43 55.77
N VAL A 37 30.02 -29.11 55.06
CA VAL A 37 28.70 -29.72 55.31
C VAL A 37 28.71 -31.22 55.03
N VAL A 38 29.34 -31.65 53.94
CA VAL A 38 29.46 -33.08 53.60
C VAL A 38 30.41 -33.77 54.58
N LEU A 39 31.55 -33.18 54.96
CA LEU A 39 32.45 -33.70 55.99
C LEU A 39 31.73 -33.86 57.33
N LEU A 40 30.94 -32.85 57.73
CA LEU A 40 30.09 -32.92 58.91
C LEU A 40 29.05 -34.04 58.77
N LEU A 41 28.38 -34.17 57.63
CA LEU A 41 27.45 -35.28 57.36
C LEU A 41 28.14 -36.66 57.46
N TRP A 42 29.35 -36.80 56.92
CA TRP A 42 30.15 -38.03 57.01
C TRP A 42 30.54 -38.35 58.45
N LEU A 43 30.93 -37.33 59.22
CA LEU A 43 31.31 -37.46 60.63
C LEU A 43 30.12 -37.74 61.54
N THR A 44 28.97 -37.11 61.30
CA THR A 44 27.82 -37.12 62.22
C THR A 44 26.75 -38.15 61.87
N VAL A 45 26.52 -38.40 60.58
CA VAL A 45 25.45 -39.31 60.11
C VAL A 45 26.00 -40.69 59.77
N LEU A 46 27.25 -40.77 59.32
CA LEU A 46 27.85 -42.00 58.81
C LEU A 46 28.92 -42.60 59.74
N GLU A 47 29.20 -41.95 60.88
CA GLU A 47 30.20 -42.37 61.88
C GLU A 47 31.56 -42.73 61.26
N VAL A 48 31.95 -42.05 60.16
CA VAL A 48 33.19 -42.33 59.46
C VAL A 48 34.36 -41.61 60.14
N ASP A 49 35.46 -42.33 60.32
CA ASP A 49 36.70 -41.82 60.92
C ASP A 49 37.16 -40.50 60.28
N ALA A 50 37.55 -39.53 61.12
CA ALA A 50 37.87 -38.17 60.69
C ALA A 50 38.99 -38.10 59.63
N LEU A 51 39.95 -39.02 59.71
CA LEU A 51 41.03 -39.16 58.72
C LEU A 51 40.53 -39.63 57.35
N ALA A 52 39.57 -40.56 57.31
CA ALA A 52 38.97 -41.04 56.07
C ALA A 52 38.08 -39.96 55.43
N ALA A 53 37.30 -39.24 56.24
CA ALA A 53 36.50 -38.11 55.80
C ALA A 53 37.38 -36.98 55.21
N LEU A 54 38.52 -36.68 55.84
CA LEU A 54 39.51 -35.72 55.34
C LEU A 54 40.17 -36.16 54.03
N LEU A 55 40.52 -37.45 53.88
CA LEU A 55 41.11 -37.96 52.65
C LEU A 55 40.12 -37.94 51.48
N LEU A 56 38.88 -38.36 51.69
CA LEU A 56 37.81 -38.30 50.68
C LEU A 56 37.53 -36.85 50.25
N THR A 57 37.53 -35.91 51.20
CA THR A 57 37.36 -34.49 50.89
C THR A 57 38.58 -33.88 50.19
N ALA A 58 39.81 -34.28 50.51
CA ALA A 58 41.01 -33.86 49.78
C ALA A 58 41.05 -34.39 48.34
N VAL A 59 40.71 -35.67 48.15
CA VAL A 59 40.58 -36.30 46.82
C VAL A 59 39.49 -35.61 46.01
N ARG A 60 38.39 -35.24 46.66
CA ARG A 60 37.34 -34.39 46.08
C ARG A 60 37.93 -33.05 45.64
N VAL A 61 38.51 -32.22 46.50
CA VAL A 61 39.08 -30.93 46.08
C VAL A 61 40.05 -31.08 44.87
N GLY A 62 40.87 -32.13 44.84
CA GLY A 62 41.76 -32.45 43.71
C GLY A 62 41.04 -32.81 42.40
N LEU A 63 40.02 -33.67 42.46
CA LEU A 63 39.18 -34.06 41.31
C LEU A 63 38.32 -32.89 40.77
N TRP A 64 38.17 -31.82 41.54
CA TRP A 64 37.28 -30.70 41.26
C TRP A 64 38.01 -29.49 40.68
N VAL A 65 39.13 -29.12 41.32
CA VAL A 65 39.95 -27.98 40.93
C VAL A 65 40.62 -28.25 39.59
N TRP A 66 41.06 -29.48 39.33
CA TRP A 66 41.81 -29.83 38.12
C TRP A 66 40.96 -29.77 36.81
N PRO A 67 39.74 -30.34 36.72
CA PRO A 67 38.91 -30.21 35.52
C PRO A 67 38.45 -28.77 35.26
N LEU A 68 38.12 -28.00 36.30
CA LEU A 68 37.72 -26.60 36.20
C LEU A 68 38.87 -25.74 35.63
N LEU A 69 40.10 -25.97 36.14
CA LEU A 69 41.32 -25.34 35.62
C LEU A 69 41.57 -25.69 34.15
N ARG A 70 41.30 -26.95 33.75
CA ARG A 70 41.50 -27.42 32.37
C ARG A 70 40.42 -26.91 31.40
N MET A 71 39.20 -26.71 31.88
CA MET A 71 38.06 -26.22 31.09
C MET A 71 38.17 -24.75 30.72
N LEU A 72 38.75 -23.93 31.59
CA LEU A 72 39.04 -22.52 31.32
C LEU A 72 40.32 -22.32 30.49
N GLY A 73 41.03 -23.40 30.16
CA GLY A 73 42.26 -23.37 29.36
C GLY A 73 42.14 -22.58 28.04
N PRO A 74 41.09 -22.77 27.22
CA PRO A 74 40.90 -22.02 25.97
C PRO A 74 40.70 -20.51 26.20
N VAL A 75 39.94 -20.14 27.25
CA VAL A 75 39.68 -18.73 27.60
C VAL A 75 40.94 -18.06 28.15
N ARG A 76 41.75 -18.77 28.94
CA ARG A 76 43.07 -18.27 29.40
C ARG A 76 44.08 -18.18 28.27
N ALA A 77 44.08 -19.16 27.35
CA ALA A 77 44.94 -19.13 26.17
C ALA A 77 44.59 -17.92 25.29
N TRP A 78 43.30 -17.58 25.16
CA TRP A 78 42.85 -16.33 24.54
C TRP A 78 43.30 -15.10 25.34
N GLU A 79 43.07 -15.04 26.64
CA GLU A 79 43.46 -13.90 27.49
C GLU A 79 44.97 -13.61 27.37
N GLN A 80 45.80 -14.66 27.37
CA GLN A 80 47.26 -14.57 27.21
C GLN A 80 47.73 -14.24 25.77
N SER A 81 46.92 -14.54 24.74
CA SER A 81 47.26 -14.31 23.32
C SER A 81 46.56 -13.09 22.70
N SER A 82 45.61 -12.48 23.42
CA SER A 82 44.71 -11.40 22.97
C SER A 82 45.43 -10.11 22.56
N GLY A 83 46.74 -10.02 22.78
CA GLY A 83 47.57 -8.92 22.30
C GLY A 83 48.10 -9.06 20.87
N ARG A 84 48.07 -10.24 20.21
CA ARG A 84 48.88 -10.45 18.98
C ARG A 84 48.34 -11.33 17.83
N ARG A 85 47.14 -11.92 17.83
CA ARG A 85 46.64 -12.71 16.65
C ARG A 85 45.14 -12.56 16.37
N GLY A 86 44.75 -12.78 15.10
CA GLY A 86 43.51 -12.37 14.41
C GLY A 86 42.17 -13.00 14.82
N ASP A 87 41.12 -12.59 14.11
CA ASP A 87 39.70 -12.73 14.46
C ASP A 87 39.24 -14.19 14.71
N ASP A 88 39.87 -15.18 14.08
CA ASP A 88 39.60 -16.61 14.27
C ASP A 88 39.75 -17.06 15.74
N HIS A 89 40.74 -16.53 16.45
CA HIS A 89 40.97 -16.90 17.86
C HIS A 89 39.88 -16.33 18.78
N LEU A 90 39.26 -15.21 18.39
CA LEU A 90 38.18 -14.59 19.13
C LEU A 90 36.89 -15.41 18.98
N LEU A 91 36.59 -15.86 17.75
CA LEU A 91 35.47 -16.75 17.45
C LEU A 91 35.64 -18.15 18.09
N ILE A 92 36.86 -18.70 18.11
CA ILE A 92 37.15 -19.98 18.79
C ILE A 92 37.01 -19.85 20.32
N ALA A 93 37.47 -18.74 20.89
CA ALA A 93 37.33 -18.48 22.33
C ALA A 93 35.85 -18.34 22.74
N ASP A 94 35.07 -17.64 21.93
CA ASP A 94 33.63 -17.47 22.09
C ASP A 94 32.87 -18.82 21.99
N ALA A 95 33.13 -19.60 20.94
CA ALA A 95 32.55 -20.93 20.77
C ALA A 95 32.93 -21.89 21.92
N ALA A 96 34.17 -21.82 22.42
CA ALA A 96 34.62 -22.60 23.56
C ALA A 96 33.95 -22.17 24.88
N PHE A 97 33.72 -20.87 25.06
CA PHE A 97 33.02 -20.29 26.21
C PHE A 97 31.53 -20.73 26.23
N HIS A 98 30.86 -20.73 25.08
CA HIS A 98 29.47 -21.18 25.00
C HIS A 98 29.28 -22.68 25.25
N GLN A 99 30.29 -23.51 24.97
CA GLN A 99 30.23 -24.94 25.33
C GLN A 99 30.60 -25.22 26.79
N LEU A 100 31.04 -24.21 27.54
CA LEU A 100 31.59 -24.35 28.89
C LEU A 100 30.55 -24.87 29.90
N PRO A 101 29.30 -24.39 29.95
CA PRO A 101 28.28 -24.92 30.87
C PRO A 101 27.95 -26.39 30.57
N ARG A 102 27.79 -26.75 29.29
CA ARG A 102 27.49 -28.13 28.87
C ARG A 102 28.64 -29.09 29.20
N ARG A 103 29.87 -28.71 28.87
CA ARG A 103 31.06 -29.51 29.18
C ARG A 103 31.24 -29.61 30.70
N PHE A 104 31.05 -28.51 31.42
CA PHE A 104 31.11 -28.45 32.89
C PHE A 104 30.10 -29.42 33.49
N LEU A 105 28.82 -29.34 33.15
CA LEU A 105 27.78 -30.25 33.63
C LEU A 105 28.11 -31.73 33.37
N LEU A 106 28.58 -32.08 32.17
CA LEU A 106 28.94 -33.45 31.82
C LEU A 106 30.12 -33.98 32.65
N ARG A 107 31.19 -33.20 32.82
CA ARG A 107 32.34 -33.63 33.64
C ARG A 107 32.09 -33.52 35.14
N TYR A 108 31.27 -32.55 35.55
CA TYR A 108 30.78 -32.37 36.91
C TYR A 108 29.99 -33.60 37.35
N ALA A 109 28.99 -33.98 36.55
CA ALA A 109 28.18 -35.17 36.80
C ALA A 109 29.06 -36.43 36.84
N GLY A 110 29.99 -36.60 35.89
CA GLY A 110 30.90 -37.74 35.87
C GLY A 110 31.84 -37.81 37.08
N GLY A 111 32.42 -36.67 37.49
CA GLY A 111 33.33 -36.59 38.64
C GLY A 111 32.62 -36.83 39.97
N TRP A 112 31.41 -36.28 40.14
CA TRP A 112 30.58 -36.56 41.31
C TRP A 112 30.15 -38.03 41.38
N LEU A 113 29.75 -38.61 40.25
CA LEU A 113 29.31 -40.00 40.17
C LEU A 113 30.47 -40.97 40.49
N ALA A 114 31.69 -40.65 40.04
CA ALA A 114 32.90 -41.40 40.41
C ALA A 114 33.22 -41.31 41.91
N ILE A 115 33.14 -40.12 42.51
CA ILE A 115 33.36 -39.93 43.95
C ILE A 115 32.30 -40.67 44.77
N GLN A 116 31.05 -40.67 44.31
CA GLN A 116 29.98 -41.44 44.97
C GLN A 116 30.17 -42.94 44.81
N LEU A 117 30.64 -43.41 43.65
CA LEU A 117 30.98 -44.83 43.49
C LEU A 117 32.08 -45.26 44.48
N VAL A 118 33.10 -44.40 44.66
CA VAL A 118 34.18 -44.62 45.64
C VAL A 118 33.65 -44.54 47.08
N ALA A 119 32.79 -43.57 47.38
CA ALA A 119 32.15 -43.42 48.68
C ALA A 119 31.27 -44.63 49.04
N VAL A 120 30.53 -45.18 48.08
CA VAL A 120 29.71 -46.38 48.24
C VAL A 120 30.58 -47.62 48.44
N LEU A 121 31.67 -47.77 47.68
CA LEU A 121 32.65 -48.84 47.89
C LEU A 121 33.35 -48.75 49.25
N PHE A 122 33.50 -47.53 49.78
CA PHE A 122 34.09 -47.29 51.10
C PHE A 122 33.09 -47.54 52.23
N LEU A 123 31.84 -47.08 52.10
CA LEU A 123 30.74 -47.34 53.04
C LEU A 123 30.39 -48.83 53.12
N ALA A 124 30.51 -49.57 52.02
CA ALA A 124 30.34 -51.02 52.01
C ALA A 124 31.43 -51.79 52.80
N ARG A 125 32.53 -51.12 53.19
CA ARG A 125 33.60 -51.66 54.05
C ARG A 125 33.44 -51.32 55.53
N VAL A 126 32.55 -50.39 55.86
CA VAL A 126 32.20 -50.04 57.25
C VAL A 126 31.05 -50.94 57.66
N ASP A 127 31.08 -51.46 58.89
CA ASP A 127 30.07 -52.38 59.45
C ASP A 127 28.77 -51.62 59.75
N MET A 128 28.13 -51.10 58.70
CA MET A 128 26.86 -50.38 58.77
C MET A 128 25.71 -51.32 58.45
N GLY A 129 24.61 -51.21 59.19
CA GLY A 129 23.39 -51.94 58.85
C GLY A 129 22.93 -51.59 57.44
N ALA A 130 22.46 -52.58 56.66
CA ALA A 130 22.01 -52.42 55.26
C ALA A 130 21.03 -51.24 55.06
N THR A 131 20.33 -50.88 56.11
CA THR A 131 19.35 -49.80 56.20
C THR A 131 19.95 -48.39 56.27
N GLN A 132 21.08 -48.21 56.97
CA GLN A 132 21.85 -46.95 57.00
C GLN A 132 22.53 -46.72 55.65
N LEU A 133 23.00 -47.81 55.03
CA LEU A 133 23.63 -47.79 53.71
C LEU A 133 22.66 -47.30 52.62
N VAL A 134 21.39 -47.75 52.64
CA VAL A 134 20.36 -47.29 51.69
C VAL A 134 19.95 -45.83 51.91
N ALA A 135 19.80 -45.37 53.16
CA ALA A 135 19.47 -43.98 53.44
C ALA A 135 20.60 -43.02 53.04
N ALA A 136 21.86 -43.42 53.30
CA ALA A 136 23.05 -42.71 52.86
C ALA A 136 23.12 -42.62 51.32
N LEU A 137 22.84 -43.73 50.63
CA LEU A 137 22.78 -43.80 49.17
C LEU A 137 21.72 -42.86 48.59
N LEU A 138 20.49 -42.87 49.14
CA LEU A 138 19.40 -42.01 48.64
C LEU A 138 19.66 -40.52 48.92
N GLY A 139 20.20 -40.19 50.11
CA GLY A 139 20.62 -38.82 50.43
C GLY A 139 21.75 -38.33 49.52
N ALA A 140 22.73 -39.19 49.24
CA ALA A 140 23.80 -38.89 48.30
C ALA A 140 23.27 -38.66 46.88
N ILE A 141 22.33 -39.50 46.40
CA ILE A 141 21.67 -39.35 45.10
C ILE A 141 20.87 -38.04 45.02
N ALA A 142 20.13 -37.68 46.07
CA ALA A 142 19.39 -36.42 46.12
C ALA A 142 20.30 -35.18 46.08
N ILE A 143 21.43 -35.22 46.79
CA ILE A 143 22.45 -34.17 46.75
C ILE A 143 23.07 -34.08 45.34
N VAL A 144 23.38 -35.21 44.70
CA VAL A 144 23.88 -35.26 43.31
C VAL A 144 22.92 -34.62 42.32
N LEU A 145 21.62 -34.90 42.44
CA LEU A 145 20.61 -34.39 41.52
C LEU A 145 20.28 -32.90 41.74
N SER A 146 20.46 -32.38 42.96
CA SER A 146 20.19 -30.97 43.30
C SER A 146 21.37 -30.02 43.03
N LEU A 147 22.61 -30.50 43.12
CA LEU A 147 23.82 -29.67 42.99
C LEU A 147 23.97 -28.94 41.64
N PRO A 148 23.64 -29.56 40.49
CA PRO A 148 23.65 -28.86 39.20
C PRO A 148 22.73 -27.64 39.17
N ALA A 149 21.57 -27.70 39.83
CA ALA A 149 20.61 -26.59 39.90
C ALA A 149 21.15 -25.40 40.72
N LEU A 150 22.01 -25.64 41.71
CA LEU A 150 22.60 -24.60 42.54
C LEU A 150 23.86 -23.97 41.92
N LEU A 151 24.68 -24.79 41.25
CA LEU A 151 25.98 -24.35 40.73
C LEU A 151 25.91 -23.68 39.36
N LEU A 152 24.92 -23.99 38.53
CA LEU A 152 24.84 -23.40 37.19
C LEU A 152 24.51 -21.89 37.19
N PRO A 153 23.59 -21.38 38.04
CA PRO A 153 23.36 -19.93 38.18
C PRO A 153 24.62 -19.20 38.66
N LEU A 154 25.36 -19.80 39.60
CA LEU A 154 26.63 -19.28 40.10
C LEU A 154 27.72 -19.30 39.03
N LEU A 155 27.81 -20.37 38.24
CA LEU A 155 28.72 -20.46 37.09
C LEU A 155 28.38 -19.38 36.06
N ASN A 156 27.11 -19.21 35.71
CA ASN A 156 26.66 -18.17 34.80
C ASN A 156 26.98 -16.76 35.34
N HIS A 157 26.74 -16.50 36.63
CA HIS A 157 27.06 -15.21 37.24
C HIS A 157 28.57 -14.94 37.30
N ALA A 158 29.37 -15.96 37.64
CA ALA A 158 30.82 -15.87 37.71
C ALA A 158 31.48 -15.70 36.33
N THR A 159 30.84 -16.21 35.27
CA THR A 159 31.34 -16.15 33.89
C THR A 159 30.75 -14.98 33.09
N PHE A 160 29.68 -14.35 33.57
CA PHE A 160 29.05 -13.17 32.97
C PHE A 160 30.02 -12.03 32.61
N PRO A 161 31.00 -11.65 33.46
CA PRO A 161 31.93 -10.56 33.12
C PRO A 161 32.82 -10.91 31.92
N ILE A 162 33.19 -12.20 31.79
CA ILE A 162 34.02 -12.69 30.68
C ILE A 162 33.20 -12.61 29.39
N HIS A 163 31.94 -13.07 29.41
CA HIS A 163 31.02 -12.97 28.28
C HIS A 163 30.79 -11.52 27.83
N ALA A 164 30.51 -10.62 28.78
CA ALA A 164 30.31 -9.20 28.50
C ALA A 164 31.53 -8.57 27.81
N THR A 165 32.74 -8.98 28.21
CA THR A 165 33.99 -8.50 27.61
C THR A 165 34.24 -9.09 26.22
N LEU A 166 33.87 -10.35 25.99
CA LEU A 166 34.03 -11.02 24.70
C LEU A 166 33.05 -10.48 23.64
N SER A 167 31.78 -10.36 24.02
CA SER A 167 30.72 -9.78 23.19
C SER A 167 30.97 -8.32 22.82
N THR A 168 31.41 -7.48 23.76
CA THR A 168 31.79 -6.09 23.44
C THR A 168 32.96 -6.00 22.46
N ARG A 169 33.94 -6.92 22.51
CA ARG A 169 35.05 -6.94 21.53
C ARG A 169 34.65 -7.47 20.16
N LEU A 170 33.71 -8.41 20.08
CA LEU A 170 33.13 -8.88 18.82
C LEU A 170 32.38 -7.73 18.11
N LEU A 171 31.55 -7.01 18.88
CA LEU A 171 30.82 -5.84 18.39
C LEU A 171 31.75 -4.69 17.98
N GLN A 172 32.87 -4.47 18.69
CA GLN A 172 33.87 -3.47 18.31
C GLN A 172 34.64 -3.80 17.02
N ARG A 173 34.51 -5.04 16.50
CA ARG A 173 35.17 -5.50 15.26
C ARG A 173 34.18 -5.84 14.14
N ASP A 174 32.92 -5.43 14.25
CA ASP A 174 31.86 -5.75 13.28
C ASP A 174 31.67 -7.27 13.01
N LEU A 175 32.05 -8.09 13.99
CA LEU A 175 31.84 -9.54 13.95
C LEU A 175 30.59 -9.86 14.77
N ASP A 176 29.57 -10.43 14.13
CA ASP A 176 28.36 -10.87 14.81
C ASP A 176 28.69 -11.99 15.80
N PRO A 177 28.54 -11.77 17.13
CA PRO A 177 28.73 -12.85 18.09
C PRO A 177 27.66 -13.92 17.86
N PRO A 178 28.01 -15.22 17.75
CA PRO A 178 27.02 -16.26 17.74
C PRO A 178 26.25 -16.23 19.06
N ARG A 179 24.92 -16.12 18.99
CA ARG A 179 24.09 -15.92 20.20
C ARG A 179 24.33 -17.08 21.19
N PRO A 180 24.63 -16.79 22.47
CA PRO A 180 24.68 -17.81 23.50
C PRO A 180 23.38 -18.61 23.47
N ARG A 181 23.46 -19.93 23.44
CA ARG A 181 22.30 -20.76 23.70
C ARG A 181 22.49 -21.39 25.07
N THR A 182 21.85 -20.82 26.08
CA THR A 182 21.31 -21.66 27.15
C THR A 182 19.94 -22.09 26.67
N PRO A 183 19.81 -23.23 25.96
CA PRO A 183 18.51 -23.65 25.45
C PRO A 183 17.55 -23.70 26.62
N LEU A 184 16.31 -23.25 26.43
CA LEU A 184 15.25 -23.36 27.42
C LEU A 184 15.13 -24.79 27.98
N ALA A 185 15.49 -25.79 27.15
CA ALA A 185 15.66 -27.19 27.54
C ALA A 185 16.67 -27.42 28.70
N GLN A 186 17.76 -26.67 28.80
CA GLN A 186 18.70 -26.75 29.93
C GLN A 186 18.09 -26.18 31.21
N VAL A 187 17.34 -25.07 31.12
CA VAL A 187 16.63 -24.50 32.29
C VAL A 187 15.54 -25.47 32.77
N LEU A 188 14.77 -26.04 31.84
CA LEU A 188 13.76 -27.06 32.15
C LEU A 188 14.38 -28.35 32.71
N LEU A 189 15.53 -28.80 32.19
CA LEU A 189 16.25 -29.96 32.72
C LEU A 189 16.69 -29.73 34.17
N LEU A 190 17.10 -28.51 34.53
CA LEU A 190 17.47 -28.17 35.90
C LEU A 190 16.25 -28.15 36.83
N VAL A 191 15.13 -27.60 36.36
CA VAL A 191 13.84 -27.65 37.08
C VAL A 191 13.44 -29.11 37.32
N PHE A 192 13.56 -29.96 36.30
CA PHE A 192 13.25 -31.38 36.38
C PHE A 192 14.15 -32.12 37.37
N LEU A 193 15.48 -31.93 37.27
CA LEU A 193 16.45 -32.53 38.20
C LEU A 193 16.23 -32.09 39.65
N SER A 194 15.86 -30.82 39.85
CA SER A 194 15.47 -30.24 41.13
C SER A 194 14.21 -30.89 41.70
N LEU A 195 13.16 -31.07 40.89
CA LEU A 195 11.93 -31.75 41.29
C LEU A 195 12.17 -33.23 41.63
N CYS A 196 13.00 -33.92 40.86
CA CYS A 196 13.39 -35.30 41.14
C CYS A 196 14.15 -35.43 42.47
N SER A 197 15.02 -34.46 42.81
CA SER A 197 15.73 -34.45 44.10
C SER A 197 14.75 -34.34 45.28
N GLY A 198 13.79 -33.40 45.23
CA GLY A 198 12.78 -33.24 46.28
C GLY A 198 11.94 -34.50 46.51
N ALA A 199 11.57 -35.20 45.43
CA ALA A 199 10.84 -36.47 45.52
C ALA A 199 11.65 -37.58 46.19
N ILE A 200 12.95 -37.68 45.90
CA ILE A 200 13.84 -38.70 46.49
C ILE A 200 14.07 -38.44 47.98
N VAL A 201 14.23 -37.17 48.38
CA VAL A 201 14.31 -36.80 49.81
C VAL A 201 13.02 -37.19 50.53
N GLY A 202 11.85 -36.91 49.95
CA GLY A 202 10.57 -37.29 50.53
C GLY A 202 10.41 -38.80 50.76
N LEU A 203 10.83 -39.62 49.79
CA LEU A 203 10.79 -41.08 49.91
C LEU A 203 11.77 -41.61 50.97
N GLY A 204 13.00 -41.07 51.03
CA GLY A 204 13.98 -41.43 52.05
C GLY A 204 13.52 -41.08 53.47
N SER A 205 12.84 -39.94 53.61
CA SER A 205 12.26 -39.45 54.86
C SER A 205 11.16 -40.39 55.37
N MET A 206 10.25 -40.80 54.49
CA MET A 206 9.17 -41.72 54.82
C MET A 206 9.69 -43.10 55.23
N ALA A 207 10.73 -43.61 54.55
CA ALA A 207 11.38 -44.87 54.93
C ALA A 207 12.12 -44.80 56.28
N ALA A 208 12.62 -43.64 56.70
CA ALA A 208 13.25 -43.45 58.01
C ALA A 208 12.21 -43.42 59.14
N TRP A 209 11.08 -42.72 58.93
CA TRP A 209 9.98 -42.65 59.90
C TRP A 209 9.36 -44.03 60.20
N VAL A 210 9.04 -44.81 59.16
CA VAL A 210 8.51 -46.18 59.32
C VAL A 210 9.45 -47.07 60.13
N ARG A 211 10.77 -46.81 60.08
CA ARG A 211 11.76 -47.60 60.81
C ARG A 211 11.99 -47.14 62.24
N ALA A 212 11.92 -45.84 62.52
CA ALA A 212 11.95 -45.33 63.89
C ALA A 212 10.81 -45.93 64.72
N ASP A 213 9.60 -45.95 64.14
CA ASP A 213 8.42 -46.61 64.69
C ASP A 213 8.66 -48.11 64.94
N SER A 214 9.28 -48.82 63.98
CA SER A 214 9.60 -50.24 64.14
C SER A 214 10.64 -50.54 65.24
N ARG A 215 11.61 -49.65 65.48
CA ARG A 215 12.62 -49.81 66.54
C ARG A 215 12.04 -49.58 67.93
N GLU A 216 11.12 -48.64 68.06
CA GLU A 216 10.37 -48.41 69.30
C GLU A 216 9.55 -49.66 69.68
N GLN A 217 8.94 -50.33 68.70
CA GLN A 217 8.25 -51.60 68.96
C GLN A 217 9.20 -52.74 69.35
N GLN A 218 10.38 -52.83 68.73
CA GLN A 218 11.37 -53.86 69.07
C GLN A 218 11.96 -53.69 70.47
N SER A 219 12.30 -52.46 70.88
CA SER A 219 12.85 -52.21 72.22
C SER A 219 11.84 -52.52 73.32
N MET A 220 10.55 -52.23 73.10
CA MET A 220 9.48 -52.62 74.03
C MET A 220 9.32 -54.14 74.14
N ALA A 221 9.50 -54.89 73.04
CA ALA A 221 9.44 -56.35 73.05
C ALA A 221 10.65 -56.99 73.76
N GLU A 222 11.85 -56.46 73.56
CA GLU A 222 13.05 -56.94 74.24
C GLU A 222 12.98 -56.73 75.76
N GLN A 223 12.51 -55.56 76.20
CA GLN A 223 12.35 -55.27 77.63
C GLN A 223 11.27 -56.16 78.27
N ARG A 224 10.19 -56.46 77.55
CA ARG A 224 9.19 -57.44 77.98
C ARG A 224 9.79 -58.82 78.20
N HIS A 225 10.59 -59.31 77.26
CA HIS A 225 11.27 -60.60 77.39
C HIS A 225 12.38 -60.61 78.46
N ARG A 226 12.97 -59.45 78.79
CA ARG A 226 13.87 -59.33 79.95
C ARG A 226 13.09 -59.45 81.26
N ALA A 227 11.98 -58.73 81.40
CA ALA A 227 11.12 -58.83 82.59
C ALA A 227 10.59 -60.26 82.80
N GLU A 228 10.19 -60.95 81.73
CA GLU A 228 9.79 -62.37 81.79
C GLU A 228 10.94 -63.29 82.25
N ARG A 229 12.16 -63.09 81.73
CA ARG A 229 13.33 -63.89 82.12
C ARG A 229 13.71 -63.64 83.58
N GLU A 230 13.69 -62.39 84.03
CA GLU A 230 13.98 -62.07 85.43
C GLU A 230 12.88 -62.58 86.37
N ALA A 231 11.62 -62.52 85.97
CA ALA A 231 10.53 -63.14 86.74
C ALA A 231 10.72 -64.65 86.91
N LEU A 232 11.20 -65.35 85.88
CA LEU A 232 11.55 -66.78 85.94
C LEU A 232 12.79 -67.06 86.80
N ARG A 233 13.78 -66.17 86.83
CA ARG A 233 14.97 -66.33 87.71
C ARG A 233 14.61 -66.18 89.17
N VAL A 234 13.78 -65.19 89.49
CA VAL A 234 13.30 -64.94 90.86
C VAL A 234 12.43 -66.11 91.35
N SER A 235 11.56 -66.68 90.50
CA SER A 235 10.76 -67.86 90.87
C SER A 235 11.61 -69.13 91.06
N ALA A 236 12.76 -69.21 90.39
CA ALA A 236 13.75 -70.27 90.57
C ALA A 236 14.68 -70.05 91.80
N GLY A 237 14.48 -68.98 92.58
CA GLY A 237 15.24 -68.70 93.80
C GLY A 237 16.61 -68.04 93.58
N LEU A 238 16.86 -67.50 92.38
CA LEU A 238 18.05 -66.71 92.07
C LEU A 238 17.82 -65.23 92.46
N GLY A 239 18.89 -64.52 92.83
CA GLY A 239 18.83 -63.09 93.18
C GLY A 239 18.41 -62.19 92.02
N LEU A 240 17.96 -60.98 92.35
CA LEU A 240 17.59 -59.94 91.40
C LEU A 240 18.83 -59.28 90.77
N ASP A 241 18.70 -58.82 89.52
CA ASP A 241 19.65 -57.89 88.89
C ASP A 241 19.45 -56.46 89.43
N ASP A 242 20.48 -55.61 89.41
CA ASP A 242 20.49 -54.28 90.06
C ASP A 242 19.37 -53.33 89.56
N ASP A 243 18.93 -53.49 88.31
CA ASP A 243 17.90 -52.64 87.68
C ASP A 243 16.47 -53.25 87.78
N THR A 244 16.31 -54.27 88.63
CA THR A 244 15.08 -55.05 88.76
C THR A 244 14.49 -54.93 90.17
N GLN A 245 13.20 -54.58 90.28
CA GLN A 245 12.51 -54.41 91.56
C GLN A 245 11.35 -55.41 91.73
N LEU A 246 11.21 -55.95 92.94
CA LEU A 246 10.09 -56.81 93.35
C LEU A 246 8.96 -55.93 93.89
N LEU A 247 7.76 -56.05 93.33
CA LEU A 247 6.59 -55.26 93.68
C LEU A 247 5.45 -56.13 94.23
N ASP A 248 4.72 -55.57 95.19
CA ASP A 248 3.43 -56.09 95.67
C ASP A 248 2.28 -55.61 94.77
N PRO A 249 1.13 -56.31 94.72
CA PRO A 249 0.01 -55.98 93.82
C PRO A 249 -0.54 -54.57 93.99
N THR A 250 -0.43 -53.99 95.18
CA THR A 250 -0.88 -52.62 95.49
C THR A 250 0.10 -51.54 95.03
N GLN A 251 1.34 -51.90 94.68
CA GLN A 251 2.39 -50.99 94.21
C GLN A 251 2.61 -51.06 92.70
N LEU A 252 1.78 -51.82 91.98
CA LEU A 252 1.80 -51.83 90.53
C LEU A 252 1.47 -50.42 90.01
N PRO A 253 2.27 -49.86 89.09
CA PRO A 253 1.96 -48.60 88.44
C PRO A 253 0.56 -48.68 87.82
N GLN A 254 -0.30 -47.71 88.13
CA GLN A 254 -1.59 -47.61 87.44
C GLN A 254 -1.32 -47.30 85.97
N GLN A 255 -2.11 -47.91 85.08
CA GLN A 255 -1.98 -47.66 83.65
C GLN A 255 -1.98 -46.14 83.39
N PRO A 256 -1.04 -45.61 82.59
CA PRO A 256 -1.17 -44.25 82.12
C PRO A 256 -2.47 -44.15 81.32
N VAL A 257 -3.25 -43.10 81.61
CA VAL A 257 -4.63 -42.88 81.13
C VAL A 257 -4.75 -42.81 79.60
N ASP A 258 -3.62 -42.75 78.88
CA ASP A 258 -3.57 -42.60 77.43
C ASP A 258 -2.98 -43.80 76.65
N ALA A 259 -2.86 -44.99 77.27
CA ALA A 259 -2.45 -46.21 76.57
C ALA A 259 -3.52 -46.69 75.57
N ARG A 260 -3.58 -46.04 74.41
CA ARG A 260 -4.42 -46.41 73.28
C ARG A 260 -4.02 -47.79 72.75
N ARG A 261 -4.97 -48.72 72.85
CA ARG A 261 -5.29 -49.78 71.87
C ARG A 261 -4.10 -50.38 71.11
N GLU A 262 -3.18 -51.01 71.81
CA GLU A 262 -2.49 -52.19 71.28
C GLU A 262 -2.74 -53.35 72.24
N GLN A 263 -3.54 -54.30 71.73
CA GLN A 263 -3.83 -55.65 72.25
C GLN A 263 -3.53 -55.86 73.76
N ALA A 264 -4.48 -55.46 74.60
CA ALA A 264 -4.49 -55.82 76.01
C ALA A 264 -4.54 -57.34 76.17
N PRO A 265 -3.61 -57.98 76.89
CA PRO A 265 -3.81 -59.34 77.32
C PRO A 265 -4.88 -59.38 78.42
N THR A 266 -5.99 -60.06 78.12
CA THR A 266 -7.23 -60.17 78.92
C THR A 266 -7.10 -61.03 80.18
N ALA A 267 -5.89 -61.43 80.57
CA ALA A 267 -5.62 -62.19 81.79
C ALA A 267 -4.83 -61.33 82.77
N ALA A 268 -5.19 -61.39 84.07
CA ALA A 268 -4.51 -60.70 85.16
C ALA A 268 -3.08 -61.20 85.42
N ASP A 269 -2.59 -62.15 84.64
CA ASP A 269 -1.39 -62.95 84.89
C ASP A 269 -0.42 -62.95 83.69
N GLN A 270 -0.45 -61.88 82.87
CA GLN A 270 0.45 -61.73 81.72
C GLN A 270 1.39 -60.54 81.87
N PRO A 271 2.63 -60.65 81.35
CA PRO A 271 3.61 -59.58 81.34
C PRO A 271 3.13 -58.42 80.47
N ARG A 272 3.41 -57.20 80.92
CA ARG A 272 2.98 -55.94 80.27
C ARG A 272 4.13 -54.95 80.22
N THR A 273 4.19 -54.18 79.13
CA THR A 273 5.12 -53.07 78.99
C THR A 273 4.33 -51.77 79.05
N ILE A 274 4.81 -50.81 79.84
CA ILE A 274 4.24 -49.47 80.01
C ILE A 274 5.34 -48.49 79.63
N LEU A 275 4.98 -47.52 78.80
CA LEU A 275 5.88 -46.41 78.50
C LEU A 275 5.62 -45.29 79.52
N ASP A 276 6.62 -44.98 80.34
CA ASP A 276 6.59 -43.82 81.22
C ASP A 276 7.21 -42.63 80.47
N ARG A 277 6.34 -41.78 79.90
CA ARG A 277 6.75 -40.59 79.16
C ARG A 277 7.19 -39.44 80.06
N GLU A 278 6.85 -39.44 81.36
CA GLU A 278 7.29 -38.36 82.26
C GLU A 278 8.75 -38.53 82.66
N HIS A 279 9.19 -39.78 82.84
CA HIS A 279 10.57 -40.09 83.26
C HIS A 279 11.44 -40.64 82.13
N ASP A 280 10.94 -40.66 80.90
CA ASP A 280 11.62 -41.16 79.70
C ASP A 280 12.17 -42.59 79.91
N ARG A 281 11.29 -43.48 80.38
CA ARG A 281 11.64 -44.87 80.74
C ARG A 281 10.65 -45.88 80.17
N ILE A 282 11.18 -47.02 79.77
CA ILE A 282 10.37 -48.19 79.41
C ILE A 282 10.29 -49.08 80.65
N LEU A 283 9.07 -49.30 81.13
CA LEU A 283 8.78 -50.14 82.29
C LEU A 283 8.17 -51.46 81.80
N ALA A 284 8.80 -52.59 82.10
CA ALA A 284 8.26 -53.90 81.79
C ALA A 284 7.98 -54.67 83.08
N ILE A 285 6.78 -55.24 83.21
CA ILE A 285 6.32 -55.93 84.42
C ILE A 285 5.92 -57.36 84.09
N ALA A 286 6.37 -58.35 84.87
CA ALA A 286 6.03 -59.76 84.70
C ALA A 286 5.70 -60.45 86.04
N PRO A 287 4.74 -61.40 86.09
CA PRO A 287 4.37 -62.11 87.32
C PRO A 287 5.35 -63.24 87.65
N VAL A 288 5.66 -63.42 88.93
CA VAL A 288 6.63 -64.41 89.44
C VAL A 288 5.95 -65.65 90.04
N GLY A 289 4.65 -65.57 90.35
CA GLY A 289 3.92 -66.55 91.17
C GLY A 289 3.84 -66.11 92.65
N ASP A 290 2.85 -66.63 93.39
CA ASP A 290 2.56 -66.25 94.80
C ASP A 290 2.21 -64.76 95.03
N GLY A 291 1.60 -64.10 94.05
CA GLY A 291 1.13 -62.72 94.17
C GLY A 291 2.22 -61.64 94.07
N ARG A 292 3.44 -61.99 93.67
CA ARG A 292 4.57 -61.05 93.50
C ARG A 292 4.88 -60.76 92.03
N TRP A 293 5.32 -59.53 91.73
CA TRP A 293 5.65 -59.06 90.38
C TRP A 293 7.07 -58.52 90.30
N VAL A 294 7.69 -58.63 89.13
CA VAL A 294 9.01 -58.06 88.83
C VAL A 294 8.84 -56.90 87.87
N LEU A 295 9.42 -55.75 88.22
CA LEU A 295 9.54 -54.56 87.41
C LEU A 295 10.97 -54.42 86.91
N VAL A 296 11.14 -54.35 85.60
CA VAL A 296 12.39 -53.98 84.92
C VAL A 296 12.21 -52.59 84.34
N SER A 297 13.11 -51.67 84.66
CA SER A 297 13.15 -50.33 84.08
C SER A 297 14.39 -50.14 83.22
N ALA A 298 14.23 -49.54 82.04
CA ALA A 298 15.34 -49.12 81.20
C ALA A 298 15.14 -47.67 80.73
N ASP A 299 16.24 -46.92 80.66
CA ASP A 299 16.23 -45.54 80.15
C ASP A 299 15.94 -45.52 78.63
N TYR A 300 15.14 -44.54 78.20
CA TYR A 300 14.76 -44.33 76.80
C TYR A 300 15.92 -43.68 76.02
N ASP A 301 16.28 -44.26 74.89
CA ASP A 301 17.45 -43.82 74.12
C ASP A 301 17.20 -42.46 73.44
N GLN A 302 18.02 -41.47 73.79
CA GLN A 302 17.96 -40.06 73.35
C GLN A 302 18.18 -39.88 71.82
N GLN A 303 18.46 -40.97 71.09
CA GLN A 303 18.76 -40.98 69.66
C GLN A 303 17.56 -40.60 68.76
N LEU A 304 16.32 -40.71 69.26
CA LEU A 304 15.11 -40.43 68.47
C LEU A 304 14.98 -38.95 68.06
N TRP A 305 15.31 -38.01 68.95
CA TRP A 305 15.26 -36.58 68.64
C TRP A 305 16.26 -36.15 67.55
N GLN A 306 17.44 -36.78 67.51
CA GLN A 306 18.43 -36.53 66.48
C GLN A 306 17.93 -36.98 65.09
N THR A 307 17.17 -38.08 65.02
CA THR A 307 16.58 -38.55 63.75
C THR A 307 15.45 -37.65 63.26
N LEU A 308 14.59 -37.14 64.15
CA LEU A 308 13.50 -36.23 63.78
C LEU A 308 14.00 -34.85 63.33
N LEU A 309 15.02 -34.30 64.00
CA LEU A 309 15.62 -33.03 63.57
C LEU A 309 16.31 -33.16 62.20
N GLY A 310 17.01 -34.29 61.97
CA GLY A 310 17.60 -34.60 60.67
C GLY A 310 16.54 -34.73 59.55
N LEU A 311 15.37 -35.30 59.85
CA LEU A 311 14.24 -35.43 58.93
C LEU A 311 13.68 -34.05 58.50
N PHE A 312 13.50 -33.15 59.47
CA PHE A 312 12.99 -31.81 59.20
C PHE A 312 13.95 -31.00 58.32
N LEU A 313 15.25 -31.00 58.67
CA LEU A 313 16.27 -30.27 57.93
C LEU A 313 16.43 -30.79 56.49
N THR A 314 16.38 -32.12 56.29
CA THR A 314 16.47 -32.72 54.95
C THR A 314 15.26 -32.38 54.09
N THR A 315 14.04 -32.45 54.64
CA THR A 315 12.81 -32.10 53.91
C THR A 315 12.79 -30.62 53.51
N LEU A 316 13.20 -29.73 54.41
CA LEU A 316 13.29 -28.29 54.13
C LEU A 316 14.30 -28.02 52.99
N LEU A 317 15.47 -28.67 53.03
CA LEU A 317 16.49 -28.54 51.98
C LEU A 317 16.03 -29.09 50.63
N GLY A 318 15.16 -30.11 50.60
CA GLY A 318 14.63 -30.71 49.37
C GLY A 318 13.58 -29.85 48.66
N LEU A 319 12.87 -28.97 49.38
CA LEU A 319 11.81 -28.12 48.80
C LEU A 319 12.35 -26.79 48.21
N THR A 320 13.43 -26.24 48.76
CA THR A 320 13.99 -24.95 48.31
C THR A 320 14.37 -24.91 46.82
N PRO A 321 14.94 -25.97 46.21
CA PRO A 321 15.31 -25.94 44.79
C PRO A 321 14.08 -25.84 43.88
N GLY A 322 12.97 -26.49 44.23
CA GLY A 322 11.72 -26.45 43.48
C GLY A 322 11.09 -25.05 43.45
N VAL A 323 11.08 -24.35 44.59
CA VAL A 323 10.58 -22.97 44.68
C VAL A 323 11.45 -22.01 43.87
N LEU A 324 12.78 -22.13 43.97
CA LEU A 324 13.72 -21.31 43.20
C LEU A 324 13.59 -21.56 41.69
N ALA A 325 13.39 -22.81 41.28
CA ALA A 325 13.15 -23.19 39.90
C ALA A 325 11.83 -22.60 39.35
N GLY A 326 10.76 -22.62 40.15
CA GLY A 326 9.48 -21.99 39.80
C GLY A 326 9.59 -20.47 39.62
N LEU A 327 10.29 -19.79 40.53
CA LEU A 327 10.57 -18.36 40.42
C LEU A 327 11.40 -18.03 39.17
N ALA A 328 12.43 -18.85 38.88
CA ALA A 328 13.26 -18.68 37.69
C ALA A 328 12.45 -18.81 36.39
N VAL A 329 11.58 -19.82 36.26
CA VAL A 329 10.69 -20.00 35.11
C VAL A 329 9.77 -18.79 34.92
N SER A 330 9.19 -18.29 36.02
CA SER A 330 8.31 -17.10 35.99
C SER A 330 9.04 -15.86 35.49
N THR A 331 10.30 -15.67 35.88
CA THR A 331 11.08 -14.47 35.49
C THR A 331 11.72 -14.58 34.11
N VAL A 332 12.16 -15.77 33.71
CA VAL A 332 12.92 -15.98 32.47
C VAL A 332 12.00 -16.21 31.27
N ILE A 333 10.88 -16.91 31.46
CA ILE A 333 9.98 -17.29 30.35
C ILE A 333 8.69 -16.47 30.38
N THR A 334 7.95 -16.51 31.49
CA THR A 334 6.61 -15.91 31.55
C THR A 334 6.64 -14.39 31.45
N GLY A 335 7.63 -13.73 32.05
CA GLY A 335 7.78 -12.27 32.00
C GLY A 335 7.92 -11.72 30.57
N PRO A 336 8.93 -12.15 29.79
CA PRO A 336 9.10 -11.69 28.41
C PRO A 336 7.94 -12.04 27.48
N LEU A 337 7.35 -13.23 27.60
CA LEU A 337 6.17 -13.62 26.79
C LEU A 337 4.97 -12.70 27.05
N ARG A 338 4.71 -12.33 28.31
CA ARG A 338 3.65 -11.35 28.63
C ARG A 338 3.91 -10.00 27.99
N ARG A 339 5.17 -9.54 27.94
CA ARG A 339 5.49 -8.26 27.28
C ARG A 339 5.24 -8.30 25.77
N ILE A 340 5.53 -9.41 25.11
CA ILE A 340 5.21 -9.59 23.69
C ILE A 340 3.70 -9.62 23.48
N ASP A 341 2.95 -10.33 24.33
CA ASP A 341 1.48 -10.35 24.30
C ASP A 341 0.90 -8.95 24.49
N ASP A 342 1.35 -8.22 25.51
CA ASP A 342 0.92 -6.85 25.80
C ASP A 342 1.22 -5.90 24.63
N ALA A 343 2.42 -5.97 24.04
CA ALA A 343 2.78 -5.16 22.87
C ALA A 343 1.93 -5.52 21.65
N THR A 344 1.65 -6.80 21.43
CA THR A 344 0.81 -7.28 20.34
C THR A 344 -0.64 -6.82 20.53
N ARG A 345 -1.20 -6.94 21.74
CA ARG A 345 -2.54 -6.43 22.08
C ARG A 345 -2.64 -4.94 21.85
N GLN A 346 -1.67 -4.17 22.32
CA GLN A 346 -1.64 -2.72 22.10
C GLN A 346 -1.60 -2.38 20.61
N LEU A 347 -0.82 -3.12 19.80
CA LEU A 347 -0.79 -2.92 18.35
C LEU A 347 -2.15 -3.21 17.71
N ILE A 348 -2.81 -4.32 18.08
CA ILE A 348 -4.11 -4.71 17.54
C ILE A 348 -5.20 -3.72 17.96
N GLU A 349 -5.21 -3.26 19.21
CA GLU A 349 -6.25 -2.37 19.75
C GLU A 349 -6.10 -0.93 19.27
N THR A 350 -4.86 -0.42 19.20
CA THR A 350 -4.63 1.00 18.91
C THR A 350 -4.21 1.27 17.47
N GLY A 351 -3.69 0.27 16.76
CA GLY A 351 -3.05 0.44 15.45
C GLY A 351 -1.80 1.33 15.47
N ARG A 352 -1.29 1.70 16.66
CA ARG A 352 -0.17 2.64 16.80
C ARG A 352 1.15 1.90 16.71
N LEU A 353 1.86 2.07 15.61
CA LEU A 353 3.23 1.58 15.42
C LEU A 353 4.27 2.57 15.95
N ARG A 354 4.05 3.87 15.71
CA ARG A 354 4.96 4.95 16.14
C ARG A 354 4.94 5.12 17.66
N GLY A 355 6.11 4.99 18.28
CA GLY A 355 6.33 5.21 19.71
C GLY A 355 6.02 4.01 20.62
N GLN A 356 5.75 2.83 20.06
CA GLN A 356 5.69 1.61 20.87
C GLN A 356 7.09 1.25 21.41
N ALA A 357 7.16 0.97 22.71
CA ALA A 357 8.38 0.52 23.33
C ALA A 357 8.75 -0.86 22.77
N ARG A 358 9.90 -0.96 22.09
CA ARG A 358 10.41 -2.24 21.59
C ARG A 358 10.53 -3.22 22.75
N VAL A 359 10.17 -4.48 22.49
CA VAL A 359 10.29 -5.52 23.51
C VAL A 359 11.78 -5.72 23.79
N MET A 360 12.21 -5.49 25.04
CA MET A 360 13.61 -5.63 25.42
C MET A 360 14.11 -7.07 25.21
N THR A 361 15.11 -7.24 24.35
CA THR A 361 15.77 -8.51 24.05
C THR A 361 16.90 -8.78 25.05
N ILE A 362 16.55 -9.03 26.32
CA ILE A 362 17.56 -9.28 27.36
C ILE A 362 17.94 -10.77 27.43
N SER A 363 17.06 -11.67 26.96
CA SER A 363 17.31 -13.11 27.00
C SER A 363 18.06 -13.60 25.77
N ASN A 364 19.05 -14.48 25.97
CA ASN A 364 19.79 -15.17 24.91
C ASN A 364 19.27 -16.61 24.77
N ASP A 365 17.99 -16.73 24.45
CA ASP A 365 17.26 -17.98 24.30
C ASP A 365 16.18 -17.84 23.20
N GLU A 366 15.36 -18.88 23.03
CA GLU A 366 14.29 -18.90 22.04
C GLU A 366 13.24 -17.77 22.26
N VAL A 367 13.08 -17.31 23.50
CA VAL A 367 12.17 -16.20 23.84
C VAL A 367 12.77 -14.86 23.43
N GLY A 368 14.09 -14.69 23.56
CA GLY A 368 14.84 -13.56 23.02
C GLY A 368 14.77 -13.47 21.49
N ASP A 369 14.89 -14.61 20.80
CA ASP A 369 14.75 -14.68 19.34
C ASP A 369 13.33 -14.31 18.90
N LEU A 370 12.31 -14.76 19.63
CA LEU A 370 10.93 -14.35 19.39
C LEU A 370 10.74 -12.83 19.54
N ALA A 371 11.27 -12.23 20.61
CA ALA A 371 11.22 -10.79 20.82
C ALA A 371 11.95 -10.02 19.70
N HIS A 372 13.10 -10.53 19.24
CA HIS A 372 13.86 -9.93 18.13
C HIS A 372 13.09 -10.00 16.81
N ASN A 373 12.52 -11.16 16.46
CA ASN A 373 11.72 -11.32 15.25
C ASN A 373 10.45 -10.46 15.28
N PHE A 374 9.80 -10.35 16.44
CA PHE A 374 8.67 -9.46 16.65
C PHE A 374 9.07 -7.98 16.43
N ASN A 375 10.18 -7.52 16.99
CA ASN A 375 10.68 -6.16 16.76
C ASN A 375 11.01 -5.90 15.27
N ARG A 376 11.58 -6.89 14.55
CA ARG A 376 11.82 -6.77 13.10
C ARG A 376 10.52 -6.66 12.29
N MET A 377 9.47 -7.37 12.71
CA MET A 377 8.14 -7.21 12.11
C MET A 377 7.58 -5.80 12.34
N LEU A 378 7.76 -5.24 13.54
CA LEU A 378 7.40 -3.85 13.82
C LEU A 378 8.19 -2.86 12.96
N ASP A 379 9.50 -3.09 12.75
CA ASP A 379 10.32 -2.24 11.87
C ASP A 379 9.79 -2.20 10.43
N VAL A 380 9.29 -3.33 9.92
CA VAL A 380 8.68 -3.41 8.58
C VAL A 380 7.38 -2.61 8.53
N PHE A 381 6.51 -2.78 9.52
CA PHE A 381 5.26 -2.03 9.55
C PHE A 381 5.45 -0.52 9.77
N GLU A 382 6.42 -0.12 10.58
CA GLU A 382 6.75 1.29 10.81
C GLU A 382 7.24 1.97 9.52
N GLU A 383 8.10 1.29 8.75
CA GLU A 383 8.58 1.74 7.44
C GLU A 383 7.43 1.93 6.43
N LEU A 384 6.50 0.97 6.37
CA LEU A 384 5.33 1.06 5.49
C LEU A 384 4.34 2.13 5.93
N ALA A 385 4.11 2.28 7.24
CA ALA A 385 3.28 3.34 7.79
C ALA A 385 3.89 4.73 7.52
N PHE A 386 5.22 4.84 7.58
CA PHE A 386 5.96 6.04 7.19
C PHE A 386 5.74 6.35 5.71
N ALA A 387 5.96 5.39 4.81
CA ALA A 387 5.73 5.59 3.38
C ALA A 387 4.27 5.94 3.06
N ALA A 388 3.30 5.27 3.69
CA ALA A 388 1.88 5.59 3.51
C ALA A 388 1.53 7.02 3.95
N HIS A 389 2.16 7.51 5.02
CA HIS A 389 1.98 8.89 5.48
C HIS A 389 2.54 9.90 4.48
N HIS A 390 3.74 9.67 3.96
CA HIS A 390 4.34 10.50 2.91
C HIS A 390 3.47 10.53 1.64
N VAL A 391 2.97 9.37 1.19
CA VAL A 391 2.04 9.28 0.06
C VAL A 391 0.75 10.07 0.32
N ALA A 392 0.22 10.03 1.56
CA ALA A 392 -0.97 10.81 1.93
C ALA A 392 -0.71 12.32 1.97
N GLU A 393 0.53 12.75 2.21
CA GLU A 393 0.97 14.15 2.12
C GLU A 393 1.32 14.57 0.68
N GLY A 394 1.19 13.66 -0.29
CA GLY A 394 1.48 13.91 -1.70
C GLY A 394 2.92 13.61 -2.12
N ASP A 395 3.77 13.12 -1.21
CA ASP A 395 5.16 12.75 -1.53
C ASP A 395 5.23 11.34 -2.13
N LEU A 396 5.27 11.28 -3.46
CA LEU A 396 5.41 10.04 -4.23
C LEU A 396 6.87 9.70 -4.55
N ALA A 397 7.83 10.49 -4.06
CA ALA A 397 9.27 10.24 -4.20
C ALA A 397 9.84 9.35 -3.08
N VAL A 398 9.00 8.90 -2.15
CA VAL A 398 9.43 8.07 -1.02
C VAL A 398 9.96 6.70 -1.49
N THR A 399 11.15 6.33 -1.00
CA THR A 399 11.81 5.07 -1.32
C THR A 399 11.73 4.07 -0.18
N LEU A 400 11.43 2.82 -0.51
CA LEU A 400 11.49 1.67 0.40
C LEU A 400 12.76 0.88 0.08
N ASP A 401 13.70 0.80 1.02
CA ASP A 401 15.03 0.19 0.80
C ASP A 401 14.99 -1.34 0.93
N ARG A 402 14.04 -1.88 1.70
CA ARG A 402 13.92 -3.32 1.92
C ARG A 402 13.19 -4.03 0.79
N SER A 403 13.53 -5.30 0.58
CA SER A 403 12.85 -6.18 -0.37
C SER A 403 11.95 -7.18 0.36
N GLY A 404 10.80 -7.46 -0.25
CA GLY A 404 9.77 -8.35 0.28
C GLY A 404 8.43 -8.06 -0.36
N ASP A 405 7.54 -9.05 -0.40
CA ASP A 405 6.26 -8.96 -1.12
C ASP A 405 5.45 -7.70 -0.79
N LEU A 406 5.45 -7.28 0.49
CA LEU A 406 4.71 -6.11 0.95
C LEU A 406 5.38 -4.79 0.53
N GLN A 407 6.71 -4.71 0.60
CA GLN A 407 7.48 -3.56 0.13
C GLN A 407 7.40 -3.42 -1.39
N ASP A 408 7.44 -4.54 -2.12
CA ASP A 408 7.34 -4.58 -3.58
C ASP A 408 5.93 -4.15 -4.04
N ALA A 409 4.89 -4.61 -3.36
CA ALA A 409 3.51 -4.15 -3.61
C ALA A 409 3.34 -2.64 -3.34
N PHE A 410 3.91 -2.12 -2.25
CA PHE A 410 3.88 -0.69 -1.95
C PHE A 410 4.67 0.13 -2.98
N ARG A 411 5.87 -0.30 -3.38
CA ARG A 411 6.64 0.35 -4.47
C ARG A 411 5.86 0.39 -5.77
N ALA A 412 5.22 -0.71 -6.15
CA ALA A 412 4.40 -0.77 -7.35
C ALA A 412 3.17 0.17 -7.26
N MET A 413 2.54 0.27 -6.09
CA MET A 413 1.44 1.21 -5.85
C MET A 413 1.91 2.66 -5.99
N ILE A 414 3.01 3.04 -5.33
CA ILE A 414 3.58 4.40 -5.40
C ILE A 414 3.98 4.74 -6.83
N GLY A 415 4.66 3.82 -7.53
CA GLY A 415 5.04 4.00 -8.93
C GLY A 415 3.84 4.22 -9.84
N ARG A 416 2.78 3.41 -9.71
CA ARG A 416 1.54 3.59 -10.49
C ARG A 416 0.81 4.89 -10.18
N LEU A 417 0.80 5.32 -8.92
CA LEU A 417 0.25 6.62 -8.54
C LEU A 417 1.05 7.76 -9.16
N ALA A 418 2.38 7.70 -9.10
CA ALA A 418 3.27 8.69 -9.72
C ALA A 418 3.08 8.76 -11.23
N GLU A 419 3.02 7.61 -11.92
CA GLU A 419 2.71 7.54 -13.36
C GLU A 419 1.35 8.17 -13.70
N THR A 420 0.33 7.90 -12.87
CA THR A 420 -1.02 8.46 -13.09
C THR A 420 -1.04 9.97 -12.91
N VAL A 421 -0.36 10.49 -11.88
CA VAL A 421 -0.24 11.94 -11.65
C VAL A 421 0.54 12.62 -12.78
N GLU A 422 1.63 12.02 -13.25
CA GLU A 422 2.40 12.56 -14.38
C GLU A 422 1.58 12.56 -15.68
N GLN A 423 0.80 11.51 -15.93
CA GLN A 423 -0.13 11.47 -17.06
C GLN A 423 -1.18 12.58 -16.97
N ILE A 424 -1.78 12.80 -15.79
CA ILE A 424 -2.74 13.88 -15.58
C ILE A 424 -2.08 15.25 -15.84
N ARG A 425 -0.85 15.47 -15.34
CA ARG A 425 -0.09 16.71 -15.58
C ARG A 425 0.17 16.95 -17.06
N SER A 426 0.62 15.90 -17.78
CA SER A 426 0.85 15.97 -19.23
C SER A 426 -0.44 16.27 -20.00
N THR A 427 -1.53 15.56 -19.69
CA THR A 427 -2.83 15.78 -20.35
C THR A 427 -3.39 17.18 -20.04
N ALA A 428 -3.21 17.70 -18.82
CA ALA A 428 -3.62 19.06 -18.47
C ALA A 428 -2.87 20.10 -19.33
N LEU A 429 -1.55 19.94 -19.52
CA LEU A 429 -0.76 20.82 -20.38
C LEU A 429 -1.19 20.72 -21.86
N GLU A 430 -1.48 19.52 -22.36
CA GLU A 430 -2.01 19.31 -23.71
C GLU A 430 -3.37 19.99 -23.89
N VAL A 431 -4.28 19.87 -22.93
CA VAL A 431 -5.59 20.53 -22.95
C VAL A 431 -5.44 22.04 -22.89
N ALA A 432 -4.52 22.57 -22.08
CA ALA A 432 -4.24 24.00 -22.02
C ALA A 432 -3.70 24.54 -23.35
N ALA A 433 -2.75 23.83 -23.97
CA ALA A 433 -2.20 24.19 -25.27
C ALA A 433 -3.25 24.12 -26.39
N ALA A 434 -4.06 23.05 -26.42
CA ALA A 434 -5.16 22.90 -27.36
C ALA A 434 -6.20 24.01 -27.18
N SER A 435 -6.53 24.37 -25.94
CA SER A 435 -7.45 25.46 -25.64
C SER A 435 -6.91 26.81 -26.13
N ALA A 436 -5.61 27.09 -25.92
CA ALA A 436 -4.97 28.30 -26.44
C ALA A 436 -5.01 28.36 -27.98
N GLN A 437 -4.80 27.22 -28.65
CA GLN A 437 -4.90 27.15 -30.11
C GLN A 437 -6.34 27.35 -30.60
N ILE A 438 -7.33 26.74 -29.94
CA ILE A 438 -8.74 26.99 -30.25
C ILE A 438 -9.09 28.46 -30.06
N GLN A 439 -8.55 29.12 -29.03
CA GLN A 439 -8.78 30.54 -28.77
C GLN A 439 -8.25 31.42 -29.93
N ALA A 440 -7.09 31.09 -30.49
CA ALA A 440 -6.56 31.77 -31.68
C ALA A 440 -7.48 31.55 -32.89
N SER A 441 -7.91 30.31 -33.13
CA SER A 441 -8.86 30.01 -34.22
C SER A 441 -10.20 30.74 -34.06
N ILE A 442 -10.69 30.91 -32.83
CA ILE A 442 -11.89 31.68 -32.53
C ILE A 442 -11.73 33.14 -32.98
N GLN A 443 -10.57 33.76 -32.74
CA GLN A 443 -10.30 35.14 -33.16
C GLN A 443 -10.31 35.27 -34.70
N GLU A 444 -9.69 34.32 -35.40
CA GLU A 444 -9.73 34.27 -36.86
C GLU A 444 -11.16 34.10 -37.38
N GLN A 445 -11.96 33.26 -36.71
CA GLN A 445 -13.35 33.00 -37.08
C GLN A 445 -14.26 34.20 -36.80
N GLU A 446 -14.01 34.97 -35.75
CA GLU A 446 -14.69 36.25 -35.48
C GLU A 446 -14.44 37.23 -36.62
N GLN A 447 -13.17 37.43 -36.99
CA GLN A 447 -12.80 38.32 -38.09
C GLN A 447 -13.45 37.88 -39.41
N ALA A 448 -13.43 36.58 -39.71
CA ALA A 448 -14.06 36.03 -40.90
C ALA A 448 -15.60 36.24 -40.87
N SER A 449 -16.23 36.09 -39.71
CA SER A 449 -17.68 36.31 -39.53
C SER A 449 -18.06 37.78 -39.73
N GLU A 450 -17.26 38.73 -39.22
CA GLU A 450 -17.45 40.16 -39.46
C GLU A 450 -17.33 40.51 -40.94
N GLN A 451 -16.30 39.98 -41.61
CA GLN A 451 -16.09 40.19 -43.04
C GLN A 451 -17.23 39.58 -43.87
N GLN A 452 -17.70 38.39 -43.50
CA GLN A 452 -18.87 37.76 -44.12
C GLN A 452 -20.13 38.62 -43.96
N ALA A 453 -20.38 39.17 -42.77
CA ALA A 453 -21.52 40.05 -42.52
C ALA A 453 -21.44 41.36 -43.33
N GLN A 454 -20.24 41.88 -43.57
CA GLN A 454 -20.05 43.01 -44.48
C GLN A 454 -20.35 42.61 -45.94
N SER A 455 -19.76 41.53 -46.45
CA SER A 455 -19.99 41.09 -47.83
C SER A 455 -21.47 40.77 -48.09
N LEU A 456 -22.19 40.23 -47.11
CA LEU A 456 -23.63 39.99 -47.24
C LEU A 456 -24.46 41.27 -47.34
N ARG A 457 -24.06 42.35 -46.65
CA ARG A 457 -24.70 43.66 -46.81
C ARG A 457 -24.47 44.20 -48.23
N GLU A 458 -23.24 44.12 -48.73
CA GLU A 458 -22.89 44.57 -50.09
C GLU A 458 -23.65 43.76 -51.16
N VAL A 459 -23.78 42.44 -50.99
CA VAL A 459 -24.59 41.60 -51.89
C VAL A 459 -26.07 41.96 -51.78
N GLY A 460 -26.59 42.21 -50.58
CA GLY A 460 -27.96 42.66 -50.37
C GLY A 460 -28.27 43.96 -51.12
N ASP A 461 -27.39 44.96 -51.01
CA ASP A 461 -27.50 46.22 -51.74
C ASP A 461 -27.43 46.01 -53.26
N ALA A 462 -26.54 45.14 -53.73
CA ALA A 462 -26.43 44.80 -55.15
C ALA A 462 -27.71 44.13 -55.69
N VAL A 463 -28.34 43.25 -54.92
CA VAL A 463 -29.61 42.60 -55.26
C VAL A 463 -30.74 43.64 -55.35
N ALA A 464 -30.82 44.55 -54.39
CA ALA A 464 -31.82 45.63 -54.40
C ALA A 464 -31.67 46.52 -55.65
N ASN A 465 -30.43 46.89 -56.00
CA ASN A 465 -30.14 47.68 -57.20
C ASN A 465 -30.49 46.91 -58.49
N LEU A 466 -30.26 45.60 -58.52
CA LEU A 466 -30.64 44.72 -59.64
C LEU A 466 -32.15 44.66 -59.83
N ALA A 467 -32.91 44.54 -58.73
CA ALA A 467 -34.37 44.51 -58.76
C ALA A 467 -34.93 45.83 -59.32
N GLN A 468 -34.42 46.96 -58.83
CA GLN A 468 -34.80 48.29 -59.33
C GLN A 468 -34.44 48.46 -60.82
N SER A 469 -33.27 47.97 -61.24
CA SER A 469 -32.84 48.05 -62.64
C SER A 469 -33.73 47.19 -63.55
N ALA A 470 -34.14 46.00 -63.11
CA ALA A 470 -35.06 45.14 -63.86
C ALA A 470 -36.43 45.81 -64.04
N GLU A 471 -36.95 46.48 -63.01
CA GLU A 471 -38.21 47.23 -63.09
C GLU A 471 -38.10 48.39 -64.09
N ALA A 472 -37.01 49.16 -64.03
CA ALA A 472 -36.76 50.26 -64.96
C ALA A 472 -36.62 49.80 -66.42
N ILE A 473 -35.91 48.68 -66.67
CA ILE A 473 -35.77 48.10 -68.02
C ILE A 473 -37.12 47.62 -68.53
N THR A 474 -37.93 47.00 -67.68
CA THR A 474 -39.28 46.53 -68.05
C THR A 474 -40.17 47.70 -68.47
N ALA A 475 -40.16 48.79 -67.70
CA ALA A 475 -40.89 50.01 -68.03
C ALA A 475 -40.40 50.65 -69.34
N ALA A 476 -39.09 50.72 -69.54
CA ALA A 476 -38.50 51.26 -70.77
C ALA A 476 -38.87 50.41 -72.01
N ALA A 477 -38.80 49.08 -71.89
CA ALA A 477 -39.18 48.17 -72.96
C ALA A 477 -40.67 48.29 -73.32
N ALA A 478 -41.55 48.49 -72.33
CA ALA A 478 -42.96 48.77 -72.56
C ALA A 478 -43.17 50.08 -73.34
N GLY A 479 -42.41 51.14 -73.01
CA GLY A 479 -42.41 52.40 -73.77
C GLY A 479 -42.00 52.22 -75.23
N VAL A 480 -40.89 51.52 -75.49
CA VAL A 480 -40.40 51.22 -76.84
C VAL A 480 -41.43 50.43 -77.66
N LEU A 481 -42.17 49.52 -77.00
CA LEU A 481 -43.20 48.72 -77.65
C LEU A 481 -44.38 49.57 -78.12
N VAL A 482 -44.82 50.53 -77.29
CA VAL A 482 -45.86 51.51 -77.65
C VAL A 482 -45.38 52.39 -78.81
N ASP A 483 -44.15 52.90 -78.76
CA ASP A 483 -43.59 53.74 -79.82
C ASP A 483 -43.45 52.99 -81.15
N ALA A 484 -43.04 51.72 -81.10
CA ALA A 484 -42.95 50.87 -82.28
C ALA A 484 -44.33 50.58 -82.89
N GLU A 485 -45.34 50.31 -82.07
CA GLU A 485 -46.71 50.09 -82.52
C GLU A 485 -47.35 51.36 -83.12
N GLN A 486 -47.08 52.52 -82.52
CA GLN A 486 -47.49 53.82 -83.06
C GLN A 486 -46.79 54.12 -84.39
N THR A 487 -45.49 53.85 -84.49
CA THR A 487 -44.71 54.02 -85.72
C THR A 487 -45.25 53.14 -86.83
N ARG A 488 -45.58 51.88 -86.53
CA ARG A 488 -46.23 50.97 -87.48
C ARG A 488 -47.57 51.52 -87.95
N SER A 489 -48.43 51.97 -87.02
CA SER A 489 -49.74 52.54 -87.36
C SER A 489 -49.61 53.79 -88.25
N ASN A 490 -48.69 54.70 -87.93
CA ASN A 490 -48.44 55.91 -88.73
C ASN A 490 -47.90 55.57 -90.13
N THR A 491 -47.03 54.56 -90.21
CA THR A 491 -46.48 54.04 -91.47
C THR A 491 -47.58 53.46 -92.35
N ASP A 492 -48.51 52.70 -91.77
CA ASP A 492 -49.66 52.11 -92.50
C ASP A 492 -50.55 53.19 -93.11
N VAL A 493 -50.84 54.27 -92.37
CA VAL A 493 -51.57 55.44 -92.87
C VAL A 493 -50.79 56.14 -93.99
N THR A 494 -49.47 56.24 -93.86
CA THR A 494 -48.61 56.89 -94.86
C THR A 494 -48.58 56.09 -96.16
N VAL A 495 -48.46 54.76 -96.11
CA VAL A 495 -48.54 53.87 -97.28
C VAL A 495 -49.89 54.03 -98.00
N ALA A 496 -51.00 54.10 -97.26
CA ALA A 496 -52.32 54.33 -97.85
C ALA A 496 -52.41 55.68 -98.60
N ARG A 497 -51.79 56.74 -98.08
CA ARG A 497 -51.74 58.04 -98.75
C ARG A 497 -50.83 58.06 -99.98
N ILE A 498 -49.68 57.39 -99.92
CA ILE A 498 -48.75 57.29 -101.06
C ILE A 498 -49.38 56.51 -102.21
N THR A 499 -50.05 55.40 -101.89
CA THR A 499 -50.77 54.60 -102.90
C THR A 499 -51.91 55.40 -103.53
N GLU A 500 -52.69 56.13 -102.74
CA GLU A 500 -53.71 57.06 -103.25
C GLU A 500 -53.10 58.12 -104.20
N LEU A 501 -52.01 58.78 -103.81
CA LEU A 501 -51.29 59.73 -104.66
C LEU A 501 -50.80 59.11 -105.97
N GLY A 502 -50.27 57.88 -105.92
CA GLY A 502 -49.86 57.13 -107.11
C GLY A 502 -51.04 56.90 -108.06
N THR A 503 -52.20 56.52 -107.54
CA THR A 503 -53.41 56.33 -108.35
C THR A 503 -53.94 57.65 -108.95
N GLN A 504 -53.91 58.74 -108.19
CA GLN A 504 -54.30 60.07 -108.68
C GLN A 504 -53.37 60.54 -109.79
N ALA A 505 -52.05 60.38 -109.62
CA ALA A 505 -51.05 60.72 -110.63
C ALA A 505 -51.23 59.90 -111.92
N ALA A 506 -51.53 58.61 -111.81
CA ALA A 506 -51.87 57.78 -112.97
C ALA A 506 -53.15 58.29 -113.69
N GLY A 507 -54.17 58.71 -112.94
CA GLY A 507 -55.37 59.33 -113.50
C GLY A 507 -55.09 60.62 -114.28
N ILE A 508 -54.21 61.48 -113.75
CA ILE A 508 -53.75 62.70 -114.45
C ILE A 508 -53.01 62.33 -115.75
N GLY A 509 -52.16 61.30 -115.73
CA GLY A 509 -51.46 60.81 -116.92
C GLY A 509 -52.41 60.42 -118.06
N ILE A 510 -53.53 59.78 -117.74
CA ILE A 510 -54.57 59.43 -118.74
C ILE A 510 -55.20 60.69 -119.34
N LEU A 511 -55.52 61.68 -118.51
CA LEU A 511 -56.09 62.95 -118.97
C LEU A 511 -55.12 63.73 -119.86
N LEU A 512 -53.83 63.75 -119.51
CA LEU A 512 -52.79 64.37 -120.32
C LEU A 512 -52.66 63.72 -121.70
N GLY A 513 -52.70 62.39 -121.77
CA GLY A 513 -52.71 61.67 -123.05
C GLY A 513 -53.89 62.05 -123.94
N LEU A 514 -55.09 62.21 -123.36
CA LEU A 514 -56.27 62.69 -124.09
C LEU A 514 -56.09 64.15 -124.57
N ILE A 515 -55.50 65.02 -123.75
CA ILE A 515 -55.24 66.42 -124.14
C ILE A 515 -54.20 66.48 -125.26
N ALA A 516 -53.15 65.66 -125.22
CA ALA A 516 -52.17 65.54 -126.30
C ALA A 516 -52.84 65.09 -127.61
N GLU A 517 -53.72 64.08 -127.55
CA GLU A 517 -54.49 63.62 -128.71
C GLU A 517 -55.40 64.73 -129.27
N ILE A 518 -56.06 65.51 -128.41
CA ILE A 518 -56.87 66.67 -128.83
C ILE A 518 -56.00 67.75 -129.47
N ALA A 519 -54.82 68.03 -128.90
CA ALA A 519 -53.87 69.01 -129.44
C ALA A 519 -53.33 68.58 -130.80
N GLU A 520 -52.96 67.31 -130.98
CA GLU A 520 -52.51 66.75 -132.25
C GLU A 520 -53.62 66.80 -133.32
N ARG A 521 -54.86 66.45 -132.96
CA ARG A 521 -56.01 66.63 -133.86
C ARG A 521 -56.26 68.09 -134.20
N SER A 522 -56.07 69.00 -133.25
CA SER A 522 -56.22 70.45 -133.46
C SER A 522 -55.12 71.00 -134.37
N ASP A 523 -53.89 70.50 -134.27
CA ASP A 523 -52.77 70.81 -135.15
C ASP A 523 -53.05 70.36 -136.59
N LEU A 524 -53.56 69.13 -136.77
CA LEU A 524 -53.99 68.61 -138.08
C LEU A 524 -55.17 69.40 -138.68
N LEU A 525 -56.14 69.79 -137.86
CA LEU A 525 -57.24 70.66 -138.27
C LEU A 525 -56.73 72.04 -138.70
N ALA A 526 -55.79 72.61 -137.94
CA ALA A 526 -55.15 73.89 -138.26
C ALA A 526 -54.30 73.80 -139.54
N LEU A 527 -53.60 72.69 -139.77
CA LEU A 527 -52.86 72.43 -141.01
C LEU A 527 -53.80 72.36 -142.22
N ASN A 528 -54.91 71.64 -142.11
CA ASN A 528 -55.94 71.59 -143.14
C ASN A 528 -56.56 72.98 -143.39
N GLY A 529 -56.82 73.75 -142.33
CA GLY A 529 -57.29 75.14 -142.43
C GLY A 529 -56.29 76.06 -143.12
N SER A 530 -55.00 75.91 -142.85
CA SER A 530 -53.94 76.67 -143.51
C SER A 530 -53.82 76.33 -144.99
N LEU A 531 -53.99 75.05 -145.36
CA LEU A 531 -53.96 74.60 -146.75
C LEU A 531 -55.15 75.15 -147.56
N GLU A 532 -56.35 75.13 -146.99
CA GLU A 532 -57.55 75.65 -147.64
C GLU A 532 -57.53 77.18 -147.73
N ALA A 533 -56.93 77.86 -146.75
CA ALA A 533 -56.68 79.30 -146.81
C ALA A 533 -55.69 79.71 -147.91
N VAL A 534 -54.65 78.90 -148.17
CA VAL A 534 -53.73 79.07 -149.32
C VAL A 534 -54.46 78.85 -150.65
N ARG A 535 -55.38 77.87 -150.72
CA ARG A 535 -56.23 77.62 -151.89
C ARG A 535 -57.18 78.77 -152.20
N ALA A 536 -57.70 79.47 -151.19
CA ALA A 536 -58.66 80.58 -151.34
C ALA A 536 -58.01 81.93 -151.76
N GLY A 537 -56.68 82.02 -151.85
CA GLY A 537 -55.97 83.22 -152.32
C GLY A 537 -56.16 84.45 -151.41
N GLU A 538 -56.41 85.63 -152.00
CA GLU A 538 -56.57 86.91 -151.27
C GLU A 538 -57.73 86.88 -150.24
N ALA A 539 -58.81 86.14 -150.52
CA ALA A 539 -59.97 86.00 -149.62
C ALA A 539 -59.69 85.13 -148.38
N GLY A 540 -58.64 84.31 -148.42
CA GLY A 540 -58.26 83.36 -147.36
C GLY A 540 -57.33 83.94 -146.28
N ARG A 541 -56.82 85.17 -146.41
CA ARG A 541 -55.80 85.73 -145.49
C ARG A 541 -56.20 85.74 -144.01
N GLY A 542 -57.46 86.09 -143.71
CA GLY A 542 -57.97 86.07 -142.32
C GLY A 542 -58.06 84.65 -141.75
N PHE A 543 -58.46 83.68 -142.58
CA PHE A 543 -58.49 82.26 -142.20
C PHE A 543 -57.09 81.68 -142.01
N ALA A 544 -56.12 82.06 -142.86
CA ALA A 544 -54.73 81.63 -142.72
C ALA A 544 -54.12 82.10 -141.37
N LEU A 545 -54.44 83.32 -140.92
CA LEU A 545 -53.98 83.84 -139.63
C LEU A 545 -54.57 83.05 -138.46
N VAL A 546 -55.88 82.76 -138.50
CA VAL A 546 -56.56 81.95 -137.46
C VAL A 546 -56.00 80.52 -137.44
N ALA A 547 -55.77 79.91 -138.60
CA ALA A 547 -55.17 78.58 -138.71
C ALA A 547 -53.73 78.56 -138.15
N ALA A 548 -52.90 79.57 -138.43
CA ALA A 548 -51.56 79.68 -137.87
C ALA A 548 -51.58 79.85 -136.34
N GLU A 549 -52.53 80.63 -135.79
CA GLU A 549 -52.68 80.81 -134.34
C GLU A 549 -53.21 79.54 -133.65
N MET A 550 -54.15 78.82 -134.28
CA MET A 550 -54.62 77.51 -133.78
C MET A 550 -53.51 76.45 -133.78
N ARG A 551 -52.68 76.43 -134.83
CA ARG A 551 -51.50 75.56 -134.90
C ARG A 551 -50.51 75.88 -133.78
N ARG A 552 -50.18 77.16 -133.60
CA ARG A 552 -49.29 77.63 -132.53
C ARG A 552 -49.85 77.31 -131.14
N LEU A 553 -51.16 77.41 -130.95
CA LEU A 553 -51.83 77.01 -129.72
C LEU A 553 -51.73 75.50 -129.49
N ALA A 554 -51.98 74.68 -130.51
CA ALA A 554 -51.83 73.23 -130.44
C ALA A 554 -50.39 72.82 -130.11
N GLU A 555 -49.38 73.37 -130.79
CA GLU A 555 -47.95 73.14 -130.49
C GLU A 555 -47.61 73.55 -129.04
N ARG A 556 -48.16 74.68 -128.55
CA ARG A 556 -47.98 75.13 -127.15
C ARG A 556 -48.66 74.21 -126.14
N VAL A 557 -49.85 73.70 -126.44
CA VAL A 557 -50.57 72.74 -125.60
C VAL A 557 -49.78 71.42 -125.54
N THR A 558 -49.30 70.89 -126.67
CA THR A 558 -48.47 69.68 -126.71
C THR A 558 -47.18 69.84 -125.89
N GLY A 559 -46.49 70.98 -126.02
CA GLY A 559 -45.31 71.29 -125.20
C GLY A 559 -45.64 71.35 -123.70
N THR A 560 -46.74 72.00 -123.33
CA THR A 560 -47.19 72.07 -121.93
C THR A 560 -47.59 70.69 -121.39
N VAL A 561 -48.26 69.86 -122.19
CA VAL A 561 -48.61 68.49 -121.81
C VAL A 561 -47.35 67.65 -121.57
N ALA A 562 -46.34 67.75 -122.43
CA ALA A 562 -45.07 67.05 -122.24
C ALA A 562 -44.33 67.46 -120.95
N ASP A 563 -44.37 68.76 -120.61
CA ASP A 563 -43.81 69.27 -119.35
C ASP A 563 -44.58 68.72 -118.13
N VAL A 564 -45.91 68.70 -118.16
CA VAL A 564 -46.74 68.15 -117.08
C VAL A 564 -46.60 66.62 -116.98
N GLU A 565 -46.52 65.89 -118.09
CA GLU A 565 -46.25 64.46 -118.11
C GLU A 565 -44.92 64.13 -117.41
N THR A 566 -43.90 64.94 -117.65
CA THR A 566 -42.59 64.81 -116.97
C THR A 566 -42.74 64.98 -115.46
N GLN A 567 -43.53 65.96 -115.00
CA GLN A 567 -43.83 66.14 -113.57
C GLN A 567 -44.63 64.98 -112.98
N VAL A 568 -45.64 64.46 -113.70
CA VAL A 568 -46.44 63.30 -113.25
C VAL A 568 -45.56 62.06 -113.11
N ARG A 569 -44.65 61.80 -114.06
CA ARG A 569 -43.67 60.70 -113.95
C ARG A 569 -42.73 60.89 -112.76
N ALA A 570 -42.30 62.11 -112.48
CA ALA A 570 -41.49 62.40 -111.29
C ALA A 570 -42.27 62.12 -109.99
N ILE A 571 -43.56 62.50 -109.92
CA ILE A 571 -44.44 62.19 -108.78
C ILE A 571 -44.62 60.68 -108.61
N GLN A 572 -44.85 59.94 -109.69
CA GLN A 572 -45.00 58.47 -109.65
C GLN A 572 -43.72 57.79 -109.16
N SER A 573 -42.56 58.21 -109.68
CA SER A 573 -41.25 57.71 -109.25
C SER A 573 -40.98 58.02 -107.77
N ALA A 574 -41.25 59.25 -107.33
CA ALA A 574 -41.11 59.65 -105.93
C ALA A 574 -42.08 58.88 -105.01
N SER A 575 -43.29 58.60 -105.48
CA SER A 575 -44.29 57.81 -104.74
C SER A 575 -43.84 56.36 -104.57
N ALA A 576 -43.37 55.71 -105.64
CA ALA A 576 -42.83 54.35 -105.56
C ALA A 576 -41.60 54.25 -104.65
N SER A 577 -40.69 55.22 -104.72
CA SER A 577 -39.55 55.30 -103.81
C SER A 577 -39.98 55.50 -102.35
N SER A 578 -41.00 56.34 -102.11
CA SER A 578 -41.52 56.59 -100.77
C SER A 578 -42.20 55.33 -100.21
N GLU A 579 -42.96 54.60 -101.04
CA GLU A 579 -43.60 53.35 -100.66
C GLU A 579 -42.57 52.32 -100.17
N ALA A 580 -41.50 52.11 -100.93
CA ALA A 580 -40.41 51.20 -100.55
C ALA A 580 -39.78 51.58 -99.20
N ALA A 581 -39.50 52.87 -98.97
CA ALA A 581 -38.96 53.37 -97.70
C ALA A 581 -39.93 53.18 -96.52
N THR A 582 -41.24 53.34 -96.75
CA THR A 582 -42.26 53.03 -95.71
C THR A 582 -42.39 51.54 -95.43
N VAL A 583 -42.24 50.65 -96.42
CA VAL A 583 -42.23 49.20 -96.16
C VAL A 583 -41.04 48.81 -95.29
N GLU A 584 -39.86 49.37 -95.54
CA GLU A 584 -38.70 49.19 -94.69
C GLU A 584 -38.93 49.72 -93.27
N SER A 585 -39.53 50.92 -93.14
CA SER A 585 -39.90 51.50 -91.84
C SER A 585 -40.88 50.62 -91.06
N ARG A 586 -41.84 49.99 -91.76
CA ARG A 586 -42.80 49.05 -91.17
C ARG A 586 -42.11 47.82 -90.61
N ASN A 587 -41.20 47.23 -91.39
CA ASN A 587 -40.42 46.07 -90.97
C ASN A 587 -39.52 46.41 -89.77
N LEU A 588 -38.88 47.59 -89.79
CA LEU A 588 -38.07 48.06 -88.68
C LEU A 588 -38.91 48.20 -87.40
N ALA A 589 -40.07 48.86 -87.48
CA ALA A 589 -40.98 49.00 -86.34
C ALA A 589 -41.44 47.64 -85.79
N GLN A 590 -41.75 46.67 -86.66
CA GLN A 590 -42.10 45.32 -86.24
C GLN A 590 -40.95 44.60 -85.52
N ASN A 591 -39.73 44.71 -86.06
CA ASN A 591 -38.54 44.12 -85.44
C ASN A 591 -38.23 44.78 -84.09
N THR A 592 -38.39 46.11 -83.97
CA THR A 592 -38.24 46.85 -82.72
C THR A 592 -39.27 46.39 -81.68
N ALA A 593 -40.54 46.23 -82.07
CA ALA A 593 -41.57 45.71 -81.17
C ALA A 593 -41.26 44.28 -80.70
N GLN A 594 -40.79 43.41 -81.59
CA GLN A 594 -40.39 42.04 -81.23
C GLN A 594 -39.19 42.02 -80.28
N ALA A 595 -38.19 42.86 -80.52
CA ALA A 595 -37.04 43.03 -79.64
C ALA A 595 -37.46 43.51 -78.25
N ALA A 596 -38.33 44.52 -78.17
CA ALA A 596 -38.88 45.01 -76.91
C ALA A 596 -39.63 43.91 -76.13
N ARG A 597 -40.48 43.11 -76.79
CA ARG A 597 -41.17 41.96 -76.17
C ARG A 597 -40.20 40.89 -75.66
N LYS A 598 -39.08 40.68 -76.35
CA LYS A 598 -38.03 39.75 -75.91
C LYS A 598 -37.33 40.28 -74.66
N ILE A 599 -36.95 41.55 -74.66
CA ILE A 599 -36.32 42.23 -73.52
C ILE A 599 -37.23 42.18 -72.29
N SER A 600 -38.52 42.51 -72.42
CA SER A 600 -39.45 42.44 -71.28
C SER A 600 -39.53 41.05 -70.66
N ARG A 601 -39.64 39.99 -71.49
CA ARG A 601 -39.70 38.60 -70.98
C ARG A 601 -38.40 38.15 -70.31
N GLU A 602 -37.25 38.49 -70.89
CA GLU A 602 -35.96 38.16 -70.29
C GLU A 602 -35.74 38.92 -68.97
N THR A 603 -36.19 40.17 -68.91
CA THR A 603 -36.09 41.01 -67.70
C THR A 603 -37.05 40.54 -66.61
N GLU A 604 -38.26 40.10 -66.95
CA GLU A 604 -39.22 39.49 -66.02
C GLU A 604 -38.64 38.21 -65.39
N GLN A 605 -38.05 37.34 -66.21
CA GLN A 605 -37.36 36.14 -65.74
C GLN A 605 -36.16 36.49 -64.84
N GLN A 606 -35.40 37.54 -65.18
CA GLN A 606 -34.32 38.04 -64.36
C GLN A 606 -34.84 38.56 -63.01
N GLY A 607 -35.96 39.29 -62.98
CA GLY A 607 -36.63 39.75 -61.77
C GLY A 607 -36.99 38.61 -60.82
N MET A 608 -37.61 37.54 -61.32
CA MET A 608 -37.89 36.34 -60.53
C MET A 608 -36.62 35.71 -59.93
N SER A 609 -35.51 35.76 -60.67
CA SER A 609 -34.22 35.23 -60.23
C SER A 609 -33.58 36.12 -59.17
N THR A 610 -33.76 37.44 -59.29
CA THR A 610 -33.35 38.42 -58.29
C THR A 610 -34.13 38.29 -56.99
N ASP A 611 -35.44 38.06 -57.05
CA ASP A 611 -36.27 37.78 -55.86
C ASP A 611 -35.79 36.52 -55.12
N GLN A 612 -35.50 35.46 -55.87
CA GLN A 612 -34.92 34.24 -55.29
C GLN A 612 -33.54 34.50 -54.67
N LEU A 613 -32.72 35.36 -55.28
CA LEU A 613 -31.44 35.76 -54.73
C LEU A 613 -31.62 36.53 -53.41
N ALA A 614 -32.61 37.42 -53.32
CA ALA A 614 -32.93 38.16 -52.10
C ALA A 614 -33.29 37.21 -50.95
N ILE A 615 -34.14 36.21 -51.21
CA ILE A 615 -34.48 35.16 -50.21
C ILE A 615 -33.22 34.42 -49.77
N THR A 616 -32.36 34.06 -50.72
CA THR A 616 -31.11 33.34 -50.43
C THR A 616 -30.17 34.18 -49.57
N VAL A 617 -30.02 35.48 -49.86
CA VAL A 617 -29.22 36.40 -49.06
C VAL A 617 -29.74 36.47 -47.62
N HIS A 618 -31.06 36.57 -47.43
CA HIS A 618 -31.66 36.54 -46.08
C HIS A 618 -31.33 35.25 -45.32
N GLN A 619 -31.41 34.09 -45.96
CA GLN A 619 -31.02 32.81 -45.33
C GLN A 619 -29.55 32.77 -44.94
N VAL A 620 -28.66 33.31 -45.78
CA VAL A 620 -27.22 33.35 -45.46
C VAL A 620 -26.93 34.32 -44.31
N VAL A 621 -27.70 35.41 -44.17
CA VAL A 621 -27.61 36.30 -43.00
C VAL A 621 -28.01 35.57 -41.71
N GLU A 622 -29.06 34.76 -41.72
CA GLU A 622 -29.44 33.93 -40.57
C GLU A 622 -28.34 32.93 -40.20
N ILE A 623 -27.73 32.27 -41.21
CA ILE A 623 -26.59 31.36 -40.99
C ILE A 623 -25.38 32.09 -40.41
N ALA A 624 -25.08 33.30 -40.89
CA ALA A 624 -23.99 34.12 -40.35
C ALA A 624 -24.24 34.49 -38.88
N ALA A 625 -25.48 34.84 -38.51
CA ALA A 625 -25.85 35.10 -37.13
C ALA A 625 -25.72 33.86 -36.24
N ALA A 626 -26.19 32.70 -36.71
CA ALA A 626 -26.03 31.42 -36.02
C ALA A 626 -24.54 31.04 -35.83
N THR A 627 -23.70 31.35 -36.82
CA THR A 627 -22.25 31.16 -36.75
C THR A 627 -21.63 32.02 -35.65
N SER A 628 -22.02 33.29 -35.54
CA SER A 628 -21.56 34.18 -34.46
C SER A 628 -21.94 33.68 -33.06
N MET A 629 -23.16 33.15 -32.90
CA MET A 629 -23.58 32.47 -31.67
C MET A 629 -22.72 31.23 -31.36
N ALA A 630 -22.43 30.40 -32.37
CA ALA A 630 -21.60 29.21 -32.21
C ALA A 630 -20.16 29.56 -31.80
N ILE A 631 -19.58 30.63 -32.38
CA ILE A 631 -18.26 31.16 -32.00
C ILE A 631 -18.27 31.57 -30.52
N SER A 632 -19.31 32.30 -30.08
CA SER A 632 -19.46 32.72 -28.67
C SER A 632 -19.58 31.55 -27.71
N GLN A 633 -20.36 30.51 -28.08
CA GLN A 633 -20.48 29.29 -27.29
C GLN A 633 -19.16 28.53 -27.22
N THR A 634 -18.45 28.42 -28.35
CA THR A 634 -17.15 27.75 -28.42
C THR A 634 -16.13 28.46 -27.52
N ARG A 635 -16.14 29.80 -27.50
CA ARG A 635 -15.31 30.59 -26.57
C ARG A 635 -15.59 30.26 -25.12
N ALA A 636 -16.87 30.22 -24.72
CA ALA A 636 -17.23 29.87 -23.35
C ALA A 636 -16.74 28.46 -22.97
N THR A 637 -16.87 27.50 -23.88
CA THR A 637 -16.38 26.13 -23.64
C THR A 637 -14.87 26.03 -23.57
N THR A 638 -14.14 26.76 -24.42
CA THR A 638 -12.67 26.79 -24.42
C THR A 638 -12.14 27.42 -23.14
N GLU A 639 -12.77 28.48 -22.65
CA GLU A 639 -12.42 29.08 -21.36
C GLU A 639 -12.68 28.12 -20.19
N GLY A 640 -13.77 27.34 -20.26
CA GLY A 640 -14.04 26.26 -19.31
C GLY A 640 -12.98 25.15 -19.33
N LEU A 641 -12.52 24.74 -20.52
CA LEU A 641 -11.45 23.75 -20.69
C LEU A 641 -10.12 24.25 -20.13
N ARG A 642 -9.78 25.52 -20.40
CA ARG A 642 -8.59 26.17 -19.82
C ARG A 642 -8.63 26.17 -18.29
N ALA A 643 -9.77 26.55 -17.71
CA ALA A 643 -9.96 26.52 -16.27
C ALA A 643 -9.86 25.10 -15.68
N HIS A 644 -10.36 24.07 -16.38
CA HIS A 644 -10.22 22.67 -15.96
C HIS A 644 -8.77 22.19 -16.05
N ALA A 645 -8.03 22.58 -17.09
CA ALA A 645 -6.61 22.26 -17.21
C ALA A 645 -5.79 22.90 -16.07
N GLU A 646 -6.03 24.17 -15.76
CA GLU A 646 -5.38 24.88 -14.64
C GLU A 646 -5.74 24.24 -13.29
N TYR A 647 -6.99 23.83 -13.12
CA TYR A 647 -7.43 23.12 -11.92
C TYR A 647 -6.74 21.75 -11.75
N LEU A 648 -6.61 20.98 -12.84
CA LEU A 648 -5.88 19.71 -12.84
C LEU A 648 -4.39 19.92 -12.55
N GLU A 649 -3.77 20.93 -13.18
CA GLU A 649 -2.38 21.31 -12.90
C GLU A 649 -2.21 21.62 -11.41
N GLN A 650 -3.09 22.45 -10.84
CA GLN A 650 -3.05 22.81 -9.42
C GLN A 650 -3.23 21.58 -8.50
N LEU A 651 -4.16 20.67 -8.81
CA LEU A 651 -4.34 19.43 -8.07
C LEU A 651 -3.10 18.52 -8.11
N THR A 652 -2.44 18.44 -9.26
CA THR A 652 -1.24 17.61 -9.42
C THR A 652 0.01 18.26 -8.82
N LYS A 653 0.04 19.59 -8.69
CA LYS A 653 1.18 20.35 -8.15
C LYS A 653 1.46 20.08 -6.67
N ASP A 654 0.45 19.67 -5.91
CA ASP A 654 0.60 19.29 -4.51
C ASP A 654 1.31 17.93 -4.36
N PHE A 655 1.42 17.14 -5.44
CA PHE A 655 2.17 15.89 -5.45
C PHE A 655 3.61 16.12 -5.86
N ARG A 656 4.55 15.55 -5.09
CA ARG A 656 5.97 15.51 -5.43
C ARG A 656 6.29 14.21 -6.14
N LEU A 657 6.77 14.28 -7.37
CA LEU A 657 7.13 13.09 -8.14
C LEU A 657 8.61 12.72 -7.93
N PRO A 658 8.99 11.44 -8.16
CA PRO A 658 10.39 11.02 -8.12
C PRO A 658 11.31 11.76 -9.11
N THR A 659 10.73 12.36 -10.15
CA THR A 659 11.43 13.05 -11.24
C THR A 659 11.60 14.55 -11.01
N ASP A 660 10.94 15.12 -10.01
CA ASP A 660 11.06 16.54 -9.62
C ASP A 660 12.26 16.75 -8.68
#